data_AF-A0A6L5F6H1-F1
#
_entry.id   AF-A0A6L5F6H1-F1
#
_cell.length_a   1.000
_cell.length_b   1.000
_cell.length_c   1.000
_cell.angle_alpha   90.00
_cell.angle_beta   90.00
_cell.angle_gamma   90.00
#
_symmetry.space_group_name_H-M   'P 1'
#
loop_
_entity.id
_entity.type
_entity.pdbx_description
1 polymer ?
#
loop_
_entity_poly.entity_id
_entity_poly.type
_entity_poly.pdbx_seq_one_letter_code
_entity_poly.pdbx_strand_id
1 'polypeptide(L)'
;MNIPASSVSQSAATPTRPTRVKLVTPDILGMVKNGGIGTACAHMAQVLARRGFDVSILFTHLALSRVTAGVEAARDRYQKLGVGFETLPELLSEELLGAKTLPGIPSLRESFLIYQALKDTDVDVLIFPEWQGTAFYPLLAKKEGLAFEKTSIIVQTHSSSLWHALNNQSSDYHPGMVGLFHTERESVRMADHVVSPTAYLADWKREHGFTFPESTRVLPLLLDETTPEIDPTPKPVDELVFFGRLEERKGLRYFLGAIDRLLRLEMIDDPTAVKVTFLGKFTKSPSTHVLDELLDKIESWPFKTSLVGTLDADEAQEYLNGEGRIAVIPSVADNSPLTVLENLYEQRPFLASKIGGIPEIVDSNFHDSHLFELTIPDLANSMARVLREGHGPALPAADQTKVAEEWDLFLSEAATAARGNAFPETTEPLVSLCLTHYNREAFLRTTITGLRRQDYPNFEVIITDDGSNDPSALAYLKELEGDTKLDVRVFHQKNLYVGAGRNLALSHARGDLIVFMDDDNYAEPNQISTFVKALQISGADALSCVARAFPHDDDPSLEGAETEWLYLPLGSGTSANIFGNFMGDANGIFRREALDAVGGFTEDHGLSWEDYELFVRLQVEGYETLAIPEPLFWLRSTKESVSRIGSMVPNHYRALRPYLEKLPWDTYGDAVLVGVARVLREEESVHMAKSSRKRAHKEFSEVMTTEDGTLANHRAVARYLKATGRGKQAFRVLWDAAHSADSARSLLFDWALLQADGKSISKRSLADEGDIHGEVAAHTLDLLRTSRWEPLAEALAEAHRLFPDHPTYAIHHGLFLAYRGEPYRALSLLGKAFDAAEAEYVGSNIDVYEGVANGFHINGISHYLVSGRDEARPWPESVTPVNLPARLVGDIEEYGPFSQVLNDLRHRTVHQNAAALASVWRKLIATDQLVDLVGISTLLLHQAQEGYRRENMDVDEAFLAGAVTDALEHWMSHGETEGRDYPLLEVRTLLRLSAPVEETEPVSAASRGGWKGHKRGN
;
A
#
# COMPACT_ATOMS: atom_id res chain seq x y z
N MET A 1 18.12 28.13 -25.78
CA MET A 1 17.64 29.09 -26.80
C MET A 1 17.52 30.45 -26.15
N ASN A 2 18.03 31.51 -26.78
CA ASN A 2 17.97 32.88 -26.25
C ASN A 2 16.54 33.42 -26.32
N ILE A 3 15.95 33.76 -25.17
CA ILE A 3 14.67 34.48 -25.06
C ILE A 3 15.00 35.98 -24.89
N PRO A 4 14.30 36.91 -25.56
CA PRO A 4 14.62 38.33 -25.51
C PRO A 4 14.16 38.95 -24.19
N ALA A 5 15.02 39.78 -23.59
CA ALA A 5 14.71 40.60 -22.44
C ALA A 5 13.64 41.66 -22.79
N SER A 6 12.39 41.45 -22.34
CA SER A 6 11.40 42.51 -22.28
C SER A 6 11.46 43.20 -20.92
N SER A 7 11.75 44.50 -20.96
CA SER A 7 11.78 45.43 -19.84
C SER A 7 10.43 45.50 -19.10
N VAL A 8 10.39 45.02 -17.86
CA VAL A 8 9.35 45.41 -16.90
C VAL A 8 10.01 46.36 -15.91
N SER A 9 9.65 47.65 -16.00
CA SER A 9 10.10 48.68 -15.08
C SER A 9 9.45 48.47 -13.71
N GLN A 10 10.29 48.48 -12.67
CA GLN A 10 9.96 48.42 -11.26
C GLN A 10 8.90 49.45 -10.82
N SER A 11 7.87 48.94 -10.15
CA SER A 11 7.19 49.60 -9.02
C SER A 11 6.33 48.56 -8.28
N ALA A 12 6.97 47.53 -7.73
CA ALA A 12 6.32 46.72 -6.70
C ALA A 12 6.30 47.56 -5.42
N ALA A 13 5.12 48.02 -5.01
CA ALA A 13 4.95 48.69 -3.73
C ALA A 13 5.51 47.78 -2.63
N THR A 14 6.37 48.32 -1.76
CA THR A 14 6.91 47.58 -0.62
C THR A 14 5.74 47.04 0.21
N PRO A 15 5.66 45.72 0.44
CA PRO A 15 4.53 45.14 1.16
C PRO A 15 4.45 45.74 2.57
N THR A 16 3.24 46.14 2.99
CA THR A 16 2.98 46.82 4.28
C THR A 16 3.17 45.92 5.49
N ARG A 17 3.37 44.62 5.28
CA ARG A 17 3.64 43.57 6.28
C ARG A 17 4.54 42.48 5.66
N PRO A 18 5.32 41.74 6.46
CA PRO A 18 6.04 40.55 5.99
C PRO A 18 5.11 39.52 5.35
N THR A 19 5.61 38.78 4.35
CA THR A 19 4.89 37.63 3.77
C THR A 19 4.82 36.50 4.79
N ARG A 20 3.61 36.00 5.06
CA ARG A 20 3.39 34.90 6.00
C ARG A 20 3.45 33.56 5.29
N VAL A 21 4.37 32.72 5.71
CA VAL A 21 4.63 31.40 5.14
C VAL A 21 4.33 30.36 6.21
N LYS A 22 3.45 29.41 5.90
CA LYS A 22 3.18 28.26 6.77
C LYS A 22 3.63 26.97 6.09
N LEU A 23 4.57 26.28 6.72
CA LEU A 23 5.06 24.97 6.30
C LEU A 23 4.18 23.90 6.94
N VAL A 24 3.55 23.06 6.14
CA VAL A 24 2.63 22.01 6.61
C VAL A 24 3.31 20.67 6.38
N THR A 25 3.67 19.96 7.45
CA THR A 25 4.48 18.75 7.33
C THR A 25 4.14 17.67 8.37
N PRO A 26 4.12 16.39 7.98
CA PRO A 26 4.02 15.25 8.90
C PRO A 26 5.35 14.89 9.57
N ASP A 27 6.45 15.51 9.15
CA ASP A 27 7.82 15.21 9.57
C ASP A 27 8.58 16.51 9.86
N ILE A 28 9.24 16.60 11.01
CA ILE A 28 10.00 17.81 11.41
C ILE A 28 11.09 17.47 12.43
N LEU A 29 12.25 18.11 12.32
CA LEU A 29 13.37 17.94 13.25
C LEU A 29 12.95 18.28 14.69
N GLY A 30 13.30 17.40 15.64
CA GLY A 30 12.90 17.48 17.04
C GLY A 30 11.64 16.67 17.40
N MET A 31 10.75 16.43 16.43
CA MET A 31 9.58 15.54 16.61
C MET A 31 9.85 14.14 16.09
N VAL A 32 10.56 14.05 14.96
CA VAL A 32 10.96 12.80 14.31
C VAL A 32 12.49 12.78 14.25
N LYS A 33 13.09 11.65 14.66
CA LYS A 33 14.54 11.58 14.84
C LYS A 33 15.34 11.55 13.52
N ASN A 34 14.82 10.93 12.44
CA ASN A 34 15.63 10.58 11.25
C ASN A 34 14.85 10.74 9.91
N GLY A 35 14.18 11.87 9.71
CA GLY A 35 13.32 12.13 8.55
C GLY A 35 13.92 13.13 7.56
N GLY A 36 14.03 12.75 6.27
CA GLY A 36 14.63 13.62 5.26
C GLY A 36 13.78 14.84 4.91
N ILE A 37 12.45 14.66 4.91
CA ILE A 37 11.49 15.76 4.69
C ILE A 37 11.53 16.71 5.89
N GLY A 38 11.55 16.16 7.10
CA GLY A 38 11.57 16.95 8.34
C GLY A 38 12.82 17.80 8.51
N THR A 39 13.99 17.28 8.16
CA THR A 39 15.23 18.08 8.18
C THR A 39 15.18 19.19 7.13
N ALA A 40 14.79 18.90 5.88
CA ALA A 40 14.69 19.92 4.83
C ALA A 40 13.69 21.04 5.21
N CYS A 41 12.55 20.68 5.79
CA CYS A 41 11.55 21.62 6.27
C CYS A 41 12.09 22.51 7.41
N ALA A 42 12.88 21.95 8.33
CA ALA A 42 13.46 22.70 9.44
C ALA A 42 14.48 23.75 8.95
N HIS A 43 15.36 23.38 8.02
CA HIS A 43 16.33 24.30 7.43
C HIS A 43 15.63 25.42 6.65
N MET A 44 14.64 25.08 5.82
CA MET A 44 13.86 26.07 5.08
C MET A 44 13.16 27.05 6.03
N ALA A 45 12.55 26.56 7.11
CA ALA A 45 11.89 27.42 8.10
C ALA A 45 12.87 28.44 8.71
N GLN A 46 14.06 27.96 9.10
CA GLN A 46 15.09 28.78 9.72
C GLN A 46 15.63 29.84 8.76
N VAL A 47 15.96 29.45 7.53
CA VAL A 47 16.49 30.38 6.52
C VAL A 47 15.45 31.45 6.18
N LEU A 48 14.19 31.06 5.94
CA LEU A 48 13.13 32.03 5.63
C LEU A 48 12.88 33.00 6.80
N ALA A 49 12.91 32.53 8.04
CA ALA A 49 12.75 33.39 9.21
C ALA A 49 13.90 34.42 9.34
N ARG A 50 15.15 33.99 9.13
CA ARG A 50 16.32 34.89 9.14
C ARG A 50 16.26 35.93 8.02
N ARG A 51 15.64 35.59 6.89
CA ARG A 51 15.41 36.48 5.74
C ARG A 51 14.19 37.40 5.89
N GLY A 52 13.50 37.34 7.03
CA GLY A 52 12.46 38.29 7.40
C GLY A 52 11.03 37.90 7.00
N PHE A 53 10.80 36.66 6.59
CA PHE A 53 9.45 36.11 6.44
C PHE A 53 8.83 35.82 7.81
N ASP A 54 7.50 35.93 7.91
CA ASP A 54 6.76 35.48 9.09
C ASP A 54 6.44 33.99 8.91
N VAL A 55 7.24 33.12 9.54
CA VAL A 55 7.23 31.68 9.29
C VAL A 55 6.57 30.94 10.44
N SER A 56 5.68 30.01 10.10
CA SER A 56 5.10 29.06 11.04
C SER A 56 5.10 27.63 10.49
N ILE A 57 5.05 26.65 11.38
CA ILE A 57 5.01 25.23 11.04
C ILE A 57 3.72 24.64 11.61
N LEU A 58 2.97 23.92 10.78
CA LEU A 58 1.91 23.02 11.20
C LEU A 58 2.40 21.58 11.12
N PHE A 59 2.64 20.97 12.28
CA PHE A 59 2.99 19.56 12.38
C PHE A 59 1.73 18.68 12.35
N THR A 60 1.59 17.83 11.33
CA THR A 60 0.30 17.19 11.01
C THR A 60 0.03 15.86 11.72
N HIS A 61 1.02 15.31 12.41
CA HIS A 61 0.91 13.97 12.99
C HIS A 61 -0.16 13.87 14.10
N LEU A 62 -1.15 13.00 13.90
CA LEU A 62 -2.36 12.94 14.74
C LEU A 62 -2.18 12.27 16.13
N ALA A 63 -1.16 11.42 16.32
CA ALA A 63 -0.98 10.66 17.57
C ALA A 63 -0.05 11.36 18.60
N LEU A 64 -0.41 12.58 19.04
CA LEU A 64 0.42 13.38 19.95
C LEU A 64 0.57 12.81 21.37
N SER A 65 -0.36 11.95 21.82
CA SER A 65 -0.33 11.34 23.17
C SER A 65 0.90 10.47 23.46
N ARG A 66 1.68 10.13 22.43
CA ARG A 66 2.96 9.42 22.55
C ARG A 66 4.19 10.33 22.50
N VAL A 67 3.99 11.65 22.34
CA VAL A 67 5.04 12.60 21.96
C VAL A 67 4.90 13.97 22.66
N THR A 68 4.05 14.12 23.68
CA THR A 68 3.76 15.41 24.36
C THR A 68 5.02 16.13 24.86
N ALA A 69 6.00 15.41 25.41
CA ALA A 69 7.28 15.99 25.80
C ALA A 69 8.10 16.51 24.60
N GLY A 70 7.92 15.92 23.42
CA GLY A 70 8.54 16.39 22.18
C GLY A 70 7.89 17.65 21.62
N VAL A 71 6.57 17.83 21.79
CA VAL A 71 5.85 19.01 21.28
C VAL A 71 6.35 20.30 21.92
N GLU A 72 6.44 20.35 23.26
CA GLU A 72 6.94 21.54 23.95
C GLU A 72 8.41 21.81 23.64
N ALA A 73 9.25 20.78 23.57
CA ALA A 73 10.65 20.92 23.18
C ALA A 73 10.80 21.44 21.74
N ALA A 74 9.96 20.97 20.81
CA ALA A 74 9.93 21.48 19.44
C ALA A 74 9.44 22.94 19.41
N ARG A 75 8.37 23.27 20.15
CA ARG A 75 7.85 24.63 20.27
C ARG A 75 8.93 25.59 20.77
N ASP A 76 9.64 25.23 21.83
CA ASP A 76 10.78 25.99 22.36
C ASP A 76 11.92 26.13 21.35
N ARG A 77 12.24 25.05 20.61
CA ARG A 77 13.29 25.05 19.57
C ARG A 77 12.97 26.04 18.47
N TYR A 78 11.78 25.95 17.88
CA TYR A 78 11.38 26.79 16.74
C TYR A 78 11.09 28.23 17.17
N GLN A 79 10.54 28.45 18.37
CA GLN A 79 10.35 29.80 18.91
C GLN A 79 11.68 30.55 19.06
N LYS A 80 12.76 29.88 19.51
CA LYS A 80 14.10 30.47 19.57
C LYS A 80 14.66 30.86 18.20
N LEU A 81 14.19 30.21 17.14
CA LEU A 81 14.52 30.52 15.75
C LEU A 81 13.60 31.59 15.13
N GLY A 82 12.64 32.13 15.89
CA GLY A 82 11.65 33.07 15.38
C GLY A 82 10.56 32.42 14.52
N VAL A 83 10.38 31.11 14.63
CA VAL A 83 9.43 30.30 13.85
C VAL A 83 8.27 29.87 14.74
N GLY A 84 7.04 30.13 14.32
CA GLY A 84 5.83 29.64 14.99
C GLY A 84 5.69 28.12 14.85
N PHE A 85 5.14 27.44 15.86
CA PHE A 85 4.95 25.99 15.83
C PHE A 85 3.58 25.61 16.40
N GLU A 86 2.79 24.90 15.60
CA GLU A 86 1.45 24.43 15.92
C GLU A 86 1.34 22.94 15.56
N THR A 87 0.42 22.24 16.22
CA THR A 87 0.12 20.84 15.88
C THR A 87 -1.31 20.70 15.41
N LEU A 88 -1.56 19.81 14.46
CA LEU A 88 -2.88 19.65 13.85
C LEU A 88 -3.99 19.32 14.86
N PRO A 89 -3.80 18.43 15.85
CA PRO A 89 -4.82 18.19 16.87
C PRO A 89 -5.17 19.39 17.76
N GLU A 90 -4.27 20.36 17.95
CA GLU A 90 -4.57 21.57 18.73
C GLU A 90 -5.53 22.52 18.00
N LEU A 91 -5.69 22.37 16.69
CA LEU A 91 -6.52 23.21 15.83
C LEU A 91 -7.90 22.63 15.54
N LEU A 92 -8.22 21.45 16.06
CA LEU A 92 -9.42 20.68 15.70
C LEU A 92 -10.27 20.34 16.92
N SER A 93 -11.58 20.17 16.73
CA SER A 93 -12.49 19.71 17.78
C SER A 93 -12.27 18.23 18.12
N GLU A 94 -12.57 17.85 19.37
CA GLU A 94 -12.51 16.44 19.80
C GLU A 94 -13.45 15.55 18.97
N GLU A 95 -14.61 16.07 18.57
CA GLU A 95 -15.57 15.36 17.70
C GLU A 95 -14.91 14.96 16.37
N LEU A 96 -14.27 15.93 15.69
CA LEU A 96 -13.65 15.72 14.39
C LEU A 96 -12.42 14.80 14.47
N LEU A 97 -11.63 14.93 15.54
CA LEU A 97 -10.50 14.06 15.83
C LEU A 97 -10.94 12.62 16.19
N GLY A 98 -12.11 12.46 16.81
CA GLY A 98 -12.71 11.19 17.18
C GLY A 98 -13.47 10.50 16.04
N ALA A 99 -13.89 11.26 15.03
CA ALA A 99 -14.65 10.74 13.90
C ALA A 99 -13.88 9.64 13.15
N LYS A 100 -14.55 8.51 12.95
CA LYS A 100 -14.11 7.45 12.03
C LYS A 100 -14.28 7.94 10.60
N THR A 101 -13.43 7.50 9.68
CA THR A 101 -13.51 7.88 8.27
C THR A 101 -13.53 6.66 7.37
N LEU A 102 -14.33 6.73 6.31
CA LEU A 102 -14.38 5.76 5.22
C LEU A 102 -14.08 6.48 3.90
N PRO A 103 -13.31 5.90 2.99
CA PRO A 103 -12.55 4.65 3.17
C PRO A 103 -11.43 4.84 4.19
N GLY A 104 -10.98 3.75 4.80
CA GLY A 104 -9.98 3.76 5.87
C GLY A 104 -8.54 4.09 5.42
N ILE A 105 -8.37 5.06 4.52
CA ILE A 105 -7.08 5.55 4.03
C ILE A 105 -6.55 6.62 5.01
N PRO A 106 -5.46 6.38 5.74
CA PRO A 106 -4.96 7.32 6.75
C PRO A 106 -4.57 8.69 6.17
N SER A 107 -3.89 8.71 5.02
CA SER A 107 -3.45 9.94 4.36
C SER A 107 -4.61 10.83 3.91
N LEU A 108 -5.70 10.22 3.41
CA LEU A 108 -6.90 10.94 3.00
C LEU A 108 -7.58 11.63 4.19
N ARG A 109 -7.71 10.92 5.32
CA ARG A 109 -8.18 11.49 6.58
C ARG A 109 -7.30 12.63 7.05
N GLU A 110 -5.99 12.45 7.03
CA GLU A 110 -5.05 13.49 7.46
C GLU A 110 -5.19 14.75 6.61
N SER A 111 -5.24 14.61 5.27
CA SER A 111 -5.47 15.75 4.37
C SER A 111 -6.79 16.49 4.65
N PHE A 112 -7.87 15.76 4.94
CA PHE A 112 -9.17 16.36 5.27
C PHE A 112 -9.11 17.15 6.58
N LEU A 113 -8.45 16.59 7.61
CA LEU A 113 -8.27 17.27 8.88
C LEU A 113 -7.38 18.51 8.74
N ILE A 114 -6.34 18.44 7.91
CA ILE A 114 -5.50 19.60 7.57
C ILE A 114 -6.33 20.70 6.89
N TYR A 115 -7.17 20.35 5.92
CA TYR A 115 -8.09 21.30 5.32
C TYR A 115 -8.97 21.99 6.37
N GLN A 116 -9.60 21.22 7.25
CA GLN A 116 -10.47 21.75 8.30
C GLN A 116 -9.73 22.68 9.28
N ALA A 117 -8.45 22.43 9.55
CA ALA A 117 -7.63 23.29 10.41
C ALA A 117 -7.17 24.58 9.69
N LEU A 118 -7.05 24.57 8.36
CA LEU A 118 -6.45 25.65 7.60
C LEU A 118 -7.45 26.53 6.84
N LYS A 119 -8.69 26.09 6.62
CA LYS A 119 -9.63 26.78 5.71
C LYS A 119 -9.92 28.24 6.07
N ASP A 120 -9.83 28.59 7.35
CA ASP A 120 -10.04 29.95 7.87
C ASP A 120 -8.72 30.67 8.23
N THR A 121 -7.58 30.12 7.81
CA THR A 121 -6.27 30.69 8.13
C THR A 121 -5.98 31.93 7.29
N ASP A 122 -5.39 32.95 7.92
CA ASP A 122 -4.90 34.13 7.21
C ASP A 122 -3.39 33.94 6.98
N VAL A 123 -3.01 33.25 5.89
CA VAL A 123 -1.62 33.05 5.45
C VAL A 123 -1.47 33.39 3.97
N ASP A 124 -0.32 33.94 3.59
CA ASP A 124 -0.08 34.34 2.20
C ASP A 124 0.41 33.13 1.36
N VAL A 125 1.21 32.24 1.97
CA VAL A 125 1.76 31.04 1.31
C VAL A 125 1.68 29.82 2.24
N LEU A 126 1.17 28.71 1.71
CA LEU A 126 1.24 27.38 2.29
C LEU A 126 2.23 26.53 1.48
N ILE A 127 3.14 25.83 2.15
CA ILE A 127 4.07 24.90 1.51
C ILE A 127 3.85 23.50 2.08
N PHE A 128 3.60 22.54 1.19
CA PHE A 128 3.38 21.14 1.52
C PHE A 128 4.42 20.24 0.86
N PRO A 129 4.87 19.15 1.50
CA PRO A 129 5.46 18.05 0.76
C PRO A 129 4.36 17.36 -0.07
N GLU A 130 4.69 16.83 -1.24
CA GLU A 130 3.74 16.00 -1.98
C GLU A 130 3.49 14.65 -1.30
N TRP A 131 4.48 14.17 -0.53
CA TRP A 131 4.44 12.91 0.20
C TRP A 131 3.21 12.82 1.12
N GLN A 132 2.59 11.63 1.15
CA GLN A 132 1.32 11.36 1.85
C GLN A 132 0.11 12.13 1.29
N GLY A 133 0.25 12.93 0.22
CA GLY A 133 -0.87 13.66 -0.38
C GLY A 133 -1.56 14.61 0.61
N THR A 134 -0.81 15.20 1.55
CA THR A 134 -1.35 16.04 2.63
C THR A 134 -2.08 17.29 2.10
N ALA A 135 -1.63 17.82 0.96
CA ALA A 135 -2.22 18.98 0.30
C ALA A 135 -3.50 18.67 -0.49
N PHE A 136 -3.92 17.41 -0.63
CA PHE A 136 -4.99 16.99 -1.52
C PHE A 136 -6.30 17.75 -1.31
N TYR A 137 -6.91 17.68 -0.13
CA TYR A 137 -8.16 18.40 0.16
C TYR A 137 -8.00 19.93 0.27
N PRO A 138 -6.91 20.49 0.81
CA PRO A 138 -6.65 21.92 0.71
C PRO A 138 -6.65 22.44 -0.74
N LEU A 139 -6.00 21.72 -1.65
CA LEU A 139 -5.96 22.06 -3.07
C LEU A 139 -7.32 21.86 -3.76
N LEU A 140 -8.05 20.83 -3.39
CA LEU A 140 -9.40 20.57 -3.91
C LEU A 140 -10.36 21.71 -3.52
N ALA A 141 -10.35 22.10 -2.24
CA ALA A 141 -11.12 23.25 -1.75
C ALA A 141 -10.76 24.55 -2.47
N LYS A 142 -9.47 24.75 -2.77
CA LYS A 142 -9.04 25.92 -3.54
C LYS A 142 -9.52 25.86 -4.99
N LYS A 143 -9.35 24.72 -5.66
CA LYS A 143 -9.79 24.49 -7.04
C LYS A 143 -11.30 24.67 -7.20
N GLU A 144 -12.07 24.34 -6.17
CA GLU A 144 -13.54 24.48 -6.12
C GLU A 144 -14.00 25.86 -5.60
N GLY A 145 -13.07 26.77 -5.26
CA GLY A 145 -13.41 28.12 -4.81
C GLY A 145 -13.97 28.21 -3.39
N LEU A 146 -13.75 27.20 -2.56
CA LEU A 146 -14.31 27.09 -1.20
C LEU A 146 -13.41 27.75 -0.15
N ALA A 147 -12.09 27.68 -0.33
CA ALA A 147 -11.10 28.24 0.59
C ALA A 147 -9.84 28.72 -0.14
N PHE A 148 -8.95 29.39 0.57
CA PHE A 148 -7.62 29.79 0.07
C PHE A 148 -7.61 30.75 -1.13
N GLU A 149 -8.66 31.56 -1.30
CA GLU A 149 -8.77 32.55 -2.39
C GLU A 149 -7.50 33.43 -2.50
N LYS A 150 -7.00 33.89 -1.35
CA LYS A 150 -5.86 34.82 -1.24
C LYS A 150 -4.56 34.18 -0.77
N THR A 151 -4.48 32.85 -0.82
CA THR A 151 -3.34 32.07 -0.32
C THR A 151 -2.74 31.28 -1.47
N SER A 152 -1.42 31.37 -1.68
CA SER A 152 -0.72 30.48 -2.60
C SER A 152 -0.42 29.13 -1.94
N ILE A 153 -0.69 28.02 -2.63
CA ILE A 153 -0.34 26.67 -2.21
C ILE A 153 0.78 26.15 -3.11
N ILE A 154 1.93 25.89 -2.49
CA ILE A 154 3.13 25.35 -3.13
C ILE A 154 3.30 23.90 -2.70
N VAL A 155 3.51 23.01 -3.66
CA VAL A 155 3.87 21.61 -3.39
C VAL A 155 5.35 21.40 -3.71
N GLN A 156 6.14 21.09 -2.68
CA GLN A 156 7.55 20.72 -2.83
C GLN A 156 7.65 19.20 -3.00
N THR A 157 8.30 18.75 -4.06
CA THR A 157 8.42 17.32 -4.35
C THR A 157 9.59 16.67 -3.62
N HIS A 158 9.39 15.45 -3.13
CA HIS A 158 10.36 14.56 -2.53
C HIS A 158 10.23 13.14 -3.13
N SER A 159 10.67 12.12 -2.40
CA SER A 159 10.45 10.72 -2.75
C SER A 159 9.01 10.32 -2.40
N SER A 160 8.10 10.35 -3.38
CA SER A 160 6.70 9.92 -3.21
C SER A 160 6.57 8.47 -2.75
N SER A 161 5.39 8.10 -2.26
CA SER A 161 5.14 6.75 -1.76
C SER A 161 5.31 5.67 -2.84
N LEU A 162 4.91 5.97 -4.08
CA LEU A 162 5.18 5.08 -5.23
C LEU A 162 6.68 4.94 -5.51
N TRP A 163 7.42 6.05 -5.49
CA TRP A 163 8.86 6.04 -5.67
C TRP A 163 9.54 5.15 -4.62
N HIS A 164 9.12 5.29 -3.35
CA HIS A 164 9.64 4.47 -2.26
C HIS A 164 9.28 2.99 -2.42
N ALA A 165 8.04 2.68 -2.81
CA ALA A 165 7.58 1.30 -3.00
C ALA A 165 8.37 0.58 -4.10
N LEU A 166 8.55 1.22 -5.26
CA LEU A 166 9.29 0.65 -6.39
C LEU A 166 10.77 0.42 -6.06
N ASN A 167 11.41 1.38 -5.37
CA ASN A 167 12.85 1.33 -5.11
C ASN A 167 13.25 0.50 -3.88
N ASN A 168 12.31 0.17 -3.00
CA ASN A 168 12.57 -0.73 -1.87
C ASN A 168 12.26 -2.20 -2.18
N GLN A 169 11.84 -2.54 -3.41
CA GLN A 169 11.43 -3.91 -3.79
C GLN A 169 10.38 -4.51 -2.83
N SER A 170 9.55 -3.66 -2.20
CA SER A 170 8.53 -4.12 -1.26
C SER A 170 7.42 -4.83 -2.03
N SER A 171 6.98 -5.99 -1.53
CA SER A 171 5.79 -6.69 -2.03
C SER A 171 4.51 -6.29 -1.30
N ASP A 172 4.57 -5.33 -0.35
CA ASP A 172 3.47 -4.95 0.55
C ASP A 172 2.47 -3.99 -0.12
N TYR A 173 1.98 -4.36 -1.31
CA TYR A 173 0.96 -3.58 -2.00
C TYR A 173 -0.45 -3.91 -1.49
N HIS A 174 -1.21 -2.88 -1.12
CA HIS A 174 -2.62 -2.98 -0.72
C HIS A 174 -3.44 -1.92 -1.47
N PRO A 175 -4.71 -2.18 -1.82
CA PRO A 175 -5.59 -1.26 -2.56
C PRO A 175 -5.57 0.21 -2.12
N GLY A 176 -5.60 0.46 -0.81
CA GLY A 176 -5.55 1.81 -0.23
C GLY A 176 -4.28 2.61 -0.60
N MET A 177 -3.19 1.96 -1.02
CA MET A 177 -2.02 2.66 -1.54
C MET A 177 -2.27 3.27 -2.92
N VAL A 178 -3.17 2.71 -3.72
CA VAL A 178 -3.56 3.28 -5.02
C VAL A 178 -4.24 4.63 -4.80
N GLY A 179 -5.12 4.72 -3.79
CA GLY A 179 -5.70 5.98 -3.36
C GLY A 179 -4.64 6.99 -2.88
N LEU A 180 -3.65 6.55 -2.11
CA LEU A 180 -2.52 7.39 -1.70
C LEU A 180 -1.69 7.90 -2.90
N PHE A 181 -1.35 7.04 -3.86
CA PHE A 181 -0.61 7.46 -5.05
C PHE A 181 -1.41 8.46 -5.88
N HIS A 182 -2.72 8.30 -5.93
CA HIS A 182 -3.63 9.26 -6.56
C HIS A 182 -3.59 10.61 -5.83
N THR A 183 -3.72 10.66 -4.50
CA THR A 183 -3.68 11.93 -3.77
C THR A 183 -2.33 12.65 -3.90
N GLU A 184 -1.21 11.93 -3.94
CA GLU A 184 0.11 12.52 -4.20
C GLU A 184 0.22 13.14 -5.61
N ARG A 185 -0.31 12.45 -6.65
CA ARG A 185 -0.33 12.96 -8.03
C ARG A 185 -1.23 14.17 -8.18
N GLU A 186 -2.44 14.10 -7.64
CA GLU A 186 -3.40 15.20 -7.72
C GLU A 186 -2.93 16.42 -6.91
N SER A 187 -2.23 16.22 -5.80
CA SER A 187 -1.59 17.32 -5.07
C SER A 187 -0.57 18.07 -5.94
N VAL A 188 0.24 17.35 -6.72
CA VAL A 188 1.18 17.99 -7.67
C VAL A 188 0.43 18.67 -8.81
N ARG A 189 -0.60 18.02 -9.38
CA ARG A 189 -1.36 18.55 -10.53
C ARG A 189 -2.10 19.85 -10.20
N MET A 190 -2.74 19.91 -9.03
CA MET A 190 -3.62 21.02 -8.65
C MET A 190 -2.89 22.19 -7.97
N ALA A 191 -1.62 22.04 -7.60
CA ALA A 191 -0.86 23.09 -6.93
C ALA A 191 -0.75 24.35 -7.80
N ASP A 192 -0.80 25.54 -7.17
CA ASP A 192 -0.52 26.79 -7.90
C ASP A 192 0.91 26.78 -8.44
N HIS A 193 1.83 26.25 -7.62
CA HIS A 193 3.22 26.12 -7.94
C HIS A 193 3.79 24.79 -7.44
N VAL A 194 4.71 24.22 -8.21
CA VAL A 194 5.46 23.04 -7.80
C VAL A 194 6.94 23.34 -7.78
N VAL A 195 7.64 22.90 -6.73
CA VAL A 195 9.09 23.00 -6.65
C VAL A 195 9.70 21.62 -6.54
N SER A 196 10.61 21.29 -7.45
CA SER A 196 11.39 20.07 -7.37
C SER A 196 12.85 20.35 -7.00
N PRO A 197 13.45 19.58 -6.07
CA PRO A 197 14.84 19.78 -5.67
C PRO A 197 15.85 19.43 -6.77
N THR A 198 15.47 18.60 -7.75
CA THR A 198 16.32 18.14 -8.86
C THR A 198 15.48 17.96 -10.11
N ALA A 199 16.10 18.12 -11.28
CA ALA A 199 15.48 17.82 -12.56
C ALA A 199 15.18 16.33 -12.70
N TYR A 200 16.08 15.45 -12.24
CA TYR A 200 15.89 14.00 -12.19
C TYR A 200 14.56 13.60 -11.55
N LEU A 201 14.24 14.15 -10.39
CA LEU A 201 12.99 13.79 -9.70
C LEU A 201 11.76 14.30 -10.45
N ALA A 202 11.82 15.52 -10.99
CA ALA A 202 10.74 16.07 -11.80
C ALA A 202 10.48 15.19 -13.03
N ASP A 203 11.54 14.79 -13.73
CA ASP A 203 11.45 13.94 -14.92
C ASP A 203 10.96 12.53 -14.59
N TRP A 204 11.51 11.91 -13.53
CA TRP A 204 11.01 10.63 -13.04
C TRP A 204 9.51 10.70 -12.74
N LYS A 205 9.04 11.75 -12.07
CA LYS A 205 7.61 11.90 -11.75
C LYS A 205 6.78 12.04 -13.03
N ARG A 206 7.21 12.82 -14.01
CA ARG A 206 6.53 12.94 -15.32
C ARG A 206 6.43 11.59 -16.02
N GLU A 207 7.51 10.81 -16.03
CA GLU A 207 7.53 9.45 -16.60
C GLU A 207 6.59 8.48 -15.86
N HIS A 208 6.28 8.75 -14.59
CA HIS A 208 5.42 7.92 -13.73
C HIS A 208 4.01 8.50 -13.51
N GLY A 209 3.55 9.32 -14.45
CA GLY A 209 2.16 9.78 -14.54
C GLY A 209 1.80 10.97 -13.65
N PHE A 210 2.78 11.72 -13.14
CA PHE A 210 2.52 13.02 -12.52
C PHE A 210 2.39 14.09 -13.61
N THR A 211 1.33 14.90 -13.52
CA THR A 211 1.17 16.11 -14.33
C THR A 211 1.57 17.32 -13.50
N PHE A 212 2.42 18.18 -14.04
CA PHE A 212 2.92 19.36 -13.36
C PHE A 212 2.25 20.63 -13.92
N PRO A 213 1.93 21.64 -13.08
CA PRO A 213 1.44 22.92 -13.55
C PRO A 213 2.56 23.69 -14.29
N GLU A 214 2.18 24.67 -15.11
CA GLU A 214 3.15 25.52 -15.84
C GLU A 214 4.14 26.20 -14.90
N SER A 215 3.68 26.61 -13.72
CA SER A 215 4.52 27.22 -12.70
C SER A 215 5.30 26.17 -11.87
N THR A 216 6.11 25.38 -12.55
CA THR A 216 7.04 24.43 -11.93
C THR A 216 8.47 24.97 -11.96
N ARG A 217 9.18 24.92 -10.84
CA ARG A 217 10.60 25.29 -10.74
C ARG A 217 11.45 24.11 -10.26
N VAL A 218 12.68 24.03 -10.75
CA VAL A 218 13.70 23.15 -10.18
C VAL A 218 14.61 24.02 -9.31
N LEU A 219 14.43 23.96 -7.99
CA LEU A 219 15.20 24.73 -7.01
C LEU A 219 15.79 23.77 -5.98
N PRO A 220 17.12 23.74 -5.77
CA PRO A 220 17.75 22.93 -4.74
C PRO A 220 17.13 23.15 -3.36
N LEU A 221 17.26 22.14 -2.49
CA LEU A 221 16.84 22.27 -1.10
C LEU A 221 17.57 23.44 -0.42
N LEU A 222 16.80 24.26 0.30
CA LEU A 222 17.30 25.42 1.04
C LEU A 222 17.82 24.95 2.39
N LEU A 223 19.14 24.80 2.52
CA LEU A 223 19.79 24.28 3.72
C LEU A 223 20.48 25.34 4.55
N ASP A 224 21.07 26.34 3.89
CA ASP A 224 21.68 27.48 4.56
C ASP A 224 21.63 28.74 3.69
N GLU A 225 22.18 29.85 4.17
CA GLU A 225 22.22 31.13 3.45
C GLU A 225 23.50 31.32 2.63
N THR A 226 24.53 30.53 2.90
CA THR A 226 25.86 30.68 2.29
C THR A 226 26.46 29.33 1.92
N THR A 227 27.14 29.29 0.78
CA THR A 227 27.96 28.13 0.43
C THR A 227 29.27 28.16 1.23
N PRO A 228 29.70 27.04 1.82
CA PRO A 228 30.96 26.98 2.57
C PRO A 228 32.19 27.21 1.67
N GLU A 229 33.26 27.74 2.26
CA GLU A 229 34.58 27.76 1.62
C GLU A 229 35.22 26.37 1.66
N ILE A 230 35.88 25.96 0.58
CA ILE A 230 36.52 24.65 0.49
C ILE A 230 37.94 24.66 1.07
N ASP A 231 38.22 23.72 1.97
CA ASP A 231 39.59 23.31 2.32
C ASP A 231 39.98 22.11 1.46
N PRO A 232 40.81 22.28 0.41
CA PRO A 232 41.12 21.21 -0.54
C PRO A 232 42.09 20.17 0.02
N THR A 233 42.55 20.30 1.27
CA THR A 233 43.60 19.45 1.83
C THR A 233 43.04 18.03 2.11
N PRO A 234 43.55 16.98 1.44
CA PRO A 234 43.12 15.62 1.73
C PRO A 234 43.52 15.23 3.15
N LYS A 235 42.57 14.70 3.92
CA LYS A 235 42.79 14.18 5.27
C LYS A 235 42.98 12.66 5.20
N PRO A 236 43.87 12.07 6.03
CA PRO A 236 43.98 10.63 6.16
C PRO A 236 42.64 10.00 6.53
N VAL A 237 42.36 8.81 6.00
CA VAL A 237 41.14 8.05 6.26
C VAL A 237 41.52 6.69 6.83
N ASP A 238 40.99 6.35 8.00
CA ASP A 238 41.13 5.05 8.65
C ASP A 238 39.77 4.43 9.04
N GLU A 239 38.66 5.16 8.85
CA GLU A 239 37.31 4.71 9.17
C GLU A 239 36.34 4.92 7.99
N LEU A 240 35.84 3.81 7.43
CA LEU A 240 34.78 3.78 6.42
C LEU A 240 33.41 3.72 7.10
N VAL A 241 32.57 4.74 6.93
CA VAL A 241 31.25 4.83 7.56
C VAL A 241 30.14 4.67 6.53
N PHE A 242 29.46 3.52 6.48
CA PHE A 242 28.19 3.42 5.76
C PHE A 242 27.20 4.40 6.38
N PHE A 243 26.69 5.35 5.59
CA PHE A 243 25.84 6.43 6.09
C PHE A 243 24.46 6.43 5.44
N GLY A 244 23.45 6.02 6.21
CA GLY A 244 22.06 5.96 5.77
C GLY A 244 21.27 4.89 6.50
N ARG A 245 19.95 4.82 6.25
CA ARG A 245 19.12 3.73 6.79
C ARG A 245 19.68 2.37 6.36
N LEU A 246 19.66 1.38 7.26
CA LEU A 246 20.15 0.03 7.00
C LEU A 246 19.07 -0.78 6.26
N GLU A 247 18.93 -0.51 4.96
CA GLU A 247 17.96 -1.11 4.05
C GLU A 247 18.58 -1.30 2.64
N GLU A 248 17.94 -2.12 1.79
CA GLU A 248 18.49 -2.46 0.47
C GLU A 248 18.68 -1.24 -0.45
N ARG A 249 17.70 -0.32 -0.48
CA ARG A 249 17.76 0.90 -1.30
C ARG A 249 18.95 1.80 -0.97
N LYS A 250 19.44 1.76 0.26
CA LYS A 250 20.62 2.54 0.68
C LYS A 250 21.95 1.86 0.33
N GLY A 251 21.89 0.75 -0.40
CA GLY A 251 23.07 0.10 -0.97
C GLY A 251 23.82 -0.79 -0.01
N LEU A 252 23.16 -1.28 1.05
CA LEU A 252 23.80 -2.09 2.07
C LEU A 252 24.53 -3.30 1.45
N ARG A 253 23.89 -4.04 0.53
CA ARG A 253 24.51 -5.17 -0.19
C ARG A 253 25.73 -4.76 -1.04
N TYR A 254 25.67 -3.59 -1.70
CA TYR A 254 26.80 -3.08 -2.48
C TYR A 254 27.99 -2.75 -1.58
N PHE A 255 27.73 -2.16 -0.41
CA PHE A 255 28.76 -1.89 0.58
C PHE A 255 29.39 -3.18 1.09
N LEU A 256 28.59 -4.17 1.53
CA LEU A 256 29.09 -5.47 1.99
C LEU A 256 29.95 -6.15 0.93
N GLY A 257 29.46 -6.22 -0.31
CA GLY A 257 30.20 -6.84 -1.42
C GLY A 257 31.49 -6.10 -1.79
N ALA A 258 31.52 -4.78 -1.62
CA ALA A 258 32.72 -3.99 -1.87
C ALA A 258 33.78 -4.17 -0.76
N ILE A 259 33.37 -4.30 0.50
CA ILE A 259 34.26 -4.69 1.61
C ILE A 259 34.84 -6.08 1.38
N ASP A 260 34.02 -7.07 0.99
CA ASP A 260 34.50 -8.42 0.65
C ASP A 260 35.51 -8.40 -0.49
N ARG A 261 35.27 -7.55 -1.51
CA ARG A 261 36.18 -7.39 -2.64
C ARG A 261 37.52 -6.78 -2.22
N LEU A 262 37.51 -5.77 -1.35
CA LEU A 262 38.73 -5.16 -0.80
C LEU A 262 39.64 -6.20 -0.14
N LEU A 263 39.04 -7.08 0.67
CA LEU A 263 39.76 -8.17 1.35
C LEU A 263 40.26 -9.23 0.37
N ARG A 264 39.37 -9.75 -0.49
CA ARG A 264 39.69 -10.85 -1.41
C ARG A 264 40.77 -10.50 -2.42
N LEU A 265 40.84 -9.24 -2.84
CA LEU A 265 41.82 -8.77 -3.83
C LEU A 265 43.02 -8.06 -3.18
N GLU A 266 43.18 -8.14 -1.86
CA GLU A 266 44.31 -7.57 -1.12
C GLU A 266 44.53 -6.09 -1.45
N MET A 267 43.44 -5.31 -1.54
CA MET A 267 43.47 -3.90 -1.94
C MET A 267 43.86 -2.94 -0.80
N ILE A 268 44.03 -3.47 0.42
CA ILE A 268 44.38 -2.75 1.64
C ILE A 268 45.61 -3.42 2.26
N ASP A 269 46.63 -2.62 2.58
CA ASP A 269 47.90 -3.12 3.12
C ASP A 269 47.76 -3.74 4.53
N ASP A 270 46.99 -3.09 5.42
CA ASP A 270 46.68 -3.59 6.76
C ASP A 270 45.17 -3.44 7.06
N PRO A 271 44.36 -4.48 6.82
CA PRO A 271 42.93 -4.46 7.13
C PRO A 271 42.60 -4.24 8.62
N THR A 272 43.52 -4.56 9.54
CA THR A 272 43.28 -4.40 10.98
C THR A 272 43.42 -2.96 11.46
N ALA A 273 44.07 -2.11 10.67
CA ALA A 273 44.18 -0.67 10.90
C ALA A 273 42.93 0.11 10.43
N VAL A 274 42.01 -0.54 9.70
CA VAL A 274 40.80 0.09 9.16
C VAL A 274 39.58 -0.27 10.00
N LYS A 275 38.76 0.75 10.31
CA LYS A 275 37.46 0.61 10.96
C LYS A 275 36.32 0.69 9.95
N VAL A 276 35.30 -0.14 10.11
CA VAL A 276 34.07 -0.12 9.31
C VAL A 276 32.88 0.11 10.23
N THR A 277 32.15 1.21 10.02
CA THR A 277 30.98 1.57 10.83
C THR A 277 29.72 1.58 9.97
N PHE A 278 28.64 1.01 10.50
CA PHE A 278 27.29 1.09 9.95
C PHE A 278 26.48 2.11 10.75
N LEU A 279 26.33 3.32 10.22
CA LEU A 279 25.64 4.44 10.86
C LEU A 279 24.24 4.63 10.28
N GLY A 280 23.23 4.15 11.02
CA GLY A 280 21.82 4.34 10.69
C GLY A 280 20.88 3.30 11.29
N LYS A 281 19.57 3.60 11.25
CA LYS A 281 18.52 2.73 11.80
C LYS A 281 18.17 1.59 10.83
N PHE A 282 17.90 0.41 11.36
CA PHE A 282 17.19 -0.64 10.63
C PHE A 282 15.74 -0.22 10.39
N THR A 283 15.25 -0.39 9.17
CA THR A 283 13.83 -0.22 8.88
C THR A 283 13.07 -1.51 9.23
N LYS A 284 11.75 -1.41 9.46
CA LYS A 284 10.89 -2.56 9.80
C LYS A 284 10.56 -3.48 8.61
N SER A 285 11.19 -3.26 7.45
CA SER A 285 10.98 -4.02 6.21
C SER A 285 12.28 -4.17 5.42
N PRO A 286 13.22 -4.97 5.92
CA PRO A 286 13.91 -5.89 5.04
C PRO A 286 13.36 -7.29 5.28
N SER A 287 13.33 -8.11 4.23
CA SER A 287 13.32 -9.55 4.42
C SER A 287 14.36 -9.90 5.49
N THR A 288 14.02 -10.72 6.48
CA THR A 288 14.86 -11.14 7.62
C THR A 288 16.31 -11.52 7.26
N HIS A 289 16.58 -11.81 5.99
CA HIS A 289 17.87 -12.16 5.41
C HIS A 289 18.96 -11.07 5.45
N VAL A 290 18.65 -9.77 5.35
CA VAL A 290 19.71 -8.73 5.21
C VAL A 290 20.45 -8.46 6.52
N LEU A 291 19.75 -8.56 7.65
CA LEU A 291 20.38 -8.42 8.97
C LEU A 291 21.27 -9.63 9.28
N ASP A 292 20.78 -10.84 8.99
CA ASP A 292 21.55 -12.07 9.17
C ASP A 292 22.81 -12.04 8.28
N GLU A 293 22.66 -11.65 7.00
CA GLU A 293 23.78 -11.45 6.07
C GLU A 293 24.79 -10.41 6.58
N LEU A 294 24.32 -9.27 7.11
CA LEU A 294 25.17 -8.23 7.69
C LEU A 294 25.98 -8.77 8.89
N LEU A 295 25.33 -9.47 9.82
CA LEU A 295 25.97 -10.00 11.03
C LEU A 295 27.00 -11.09 10.68
N ASP A 296 26.63 -12.02 9.79
CA ASP A 296 27.54 -13.07 9.30
C ASP A 296 28.79 -12.47 8.64
N LYS A 297 28.61 -11.40 7.84
CA LYS A 297 29.72 -10.69 7.19
C LYS A 297 30.61 -9.96 8.20
N ILE A 298 30.00 -9.23 9.14
CA ILE A 298 30.71 -8.49 10.19
C ILE A 298 31.62 -9.41 11.00
N GLU A 299 31.15 -10.62 11.35
CA GLU A 299 31.94 -11.60 12.10
C GLU A 299 33.10 -12.20 11.28
N SER A 300 32.95 -12.26 9.96
CA SER A 300 33.97 -12.85 9.07
C SER A 300 35.14 -11.93 8.75
N TRP A 301 34.99 -10.62 8.98
CA TRP A 301 35.96 -9.62 8.55
C TRP A 301 37.08 -9.38 9.56
N PRO A 302 38.32 -9.09 9.11
CA PRO A 302 39.42 -8.71 9.99
C PRO A 302 39.39 -7.23 10.44
N PHE A 303 38.43 -6.44 9.93
CA PHE A 303 38.26 -5.03 10.28
C PHE A 303 37.76 -4.85 11.71
N LYS A 304 38.02 -3.67 12.29
CA LYS A 304 37.27 -3.23 13.46
C LYS A 304 35.87 -2.79 13.03
N THR A 305 34.82 -3.49 13.44
CA THR A 305 33.44 -3.21 13.01
C THR A 305 32.61 -2.53 14.10
N SER A 306 31.67 -1.66 13.71
CA SER A 306 30.72 -1.01 14.63
C SER A 306 29.35 -0.84 13.99
N LEU A 307 28.29 -0.99 14.79
CA LEU A 307 26.91 -0.81 14.37
C LEU A 307 26.26 0.27 15.25
N VAL A 308 25.90 1.41 14.65
CA VAL A 308 25.43 2.61 15.35
C VAL A 308 24.04 2.98 14.82
N GLY A 309 23.00 2.49 15.50
CA GLY A 309 21.61 2.65 15.07
C GLY A 309 20.73 3.56 15.92
N THR A 310 21.23 4.06 17.05
CA THR A 310 20.40 4.79 18.03
C THR A 310 20.47 6.31 17.90
N LEU A 311 21.49 6.83 17.22
CA LEU A 311 21.73 8.26 17.10
C LEU A 311 20.58 8.97 16.37
N ASP A 312 20.24 10.17 16.83
CA ASP A 312 19.45 11.13 16.07
C ASP A 312 20.30 11.85 15.00
N ALA A 313 19.68 12.79 14.28
CA ALA A 313 20.36 13.52 13.21
C ALA A 313 21.58 14.30 13.74
N ASP A 314 21.42 15.10 14.81
CA ASP A 314 22.47 15.97 15.35
C ASP A 314 23.64 15.12 15.87
N GLU A 315 23.36 14.05 16.61
CA GLU A 315 24.36 13.09 17.10
C GLU A 315 25.09 12.35 15.97
N ALA A 316 24.38 11.97 14.91
CA ALA A 316 25.00 11.32 13.75
C ALA A 316 25.92 12.27 12.98
N GLN A 317 25.56 13.56 12.89
CA GLN A 317 26.44 14.59 12.33
C GLN A 317 27.70 14.75 13.17
N GLU A 318 27.56 14.85 14.50
CA GLU A 318 28.71 14.95 15.42
C GLU A 318 29.63 13.73 15.32
N TYR A 319 29.07 12.53 15.14
CA TYR A 319 29.85 11.35 14.86
C TYR A 319 30.66 11.49 13.56
N LEU A 320 30.07 11.97 12.47
CA LEU A 320 30.79 12.11 11.21
C LEU A 320 31.91 13.17 11.24
N ASN A 321 31.87 14.12 12.17
CA ASN A 321 32.92 15.13 12.37
C ASN A 321 34.24 14.58 12.96
N GLY A 322 34.29 13.32 13.37
CA GLY A 322 35.52 12.73 13.91
C GLY A 322 36.65 12.61 12.89
N GLU A 323 37.90 12.74 13.35
CA GLU A 323 39.09 12.54 12.51
C GLU A 323 39.13 11.12 11.90
N GLY A 324 39.68 11.01 10.69
CA GLY A 324 39.87 9.72 10.00
C GLY A 324 38.62 9.14 9.32
N ARG A 325 37.45 9.77 9.45
CA ARG A 325 36.16 9.25 8.96
C ARG A 325 35.83 9.70 7.55
N ILE A 326 35.27 8.80 6.75
CA ILE A 326 34.62 9.11 5.48
C ILE A 326 33.21 8.54 5.44
N ALA A 327 32.23 9.35 5.04
CA ALA A 327 30.87 8.88 4.80
C ALA A 327 30.78 8.17 3.45
N VAL A 328 30.26 6.94 3.42
CA VAL A 328 30.03 6.15 2.21
C VAL A 328 28.52 5.99 2.03
N ILE A 329 28.00 6.50 0.92
CA ILE A 329 26.56 6.62 0.63
C ILE A 329 26.26 5.85 -0.67
N PRO A 330 26.23 4.50 -0.65
CA PRO A 330 26.13 3.67 -1.84
C PRO A 330 24.69 3.46 -2.32
N SER A 331 23.85 4.48 -2.22
CA SER A 331 22.42 4.38 -2.49
C SER A 331 22.15 3.77 -3.88
N VAL A 332 21.18 2.86 -3.95
CA VAL A 332 20.71 2.25 -5.21
C VAL A 332 19.76 3.19 -5.94
N ALA A 333 18.96 3.92 -5.18
CA ALA A 333 18.08 4.96 -5.68
C ALA A 333 18.03 6.11 -4.67
N ASP A 334 18.23 7.34 -5.14
CA ASP A 334 18.05 8.57 -4.38
C ASP A 334 17.76 9.77 -5.30
N ASN A 335 17.24 10.87 -4.76
CA ASN A 335 17.02 12.10 -5.51
C ASN A 335 17.98 13.21 -5.06
N SER A 336 17.64 13.94 -4.01
CA SER A 336 18.39 15.00 -3.37
C SER A 336 18.69 14.57 -1.92
N PRO A 337 19.49 13.51 -1.70
CA PRO A 337 19.72 12.98 -0.37
C PRO A 337 20.37 14.02 0.53
N LEU A 338 19.73 14.30 1.66
CA LEU A 338 20.33 15.13 2.71
C LEU A 338 21.65 14.56 3.22
N THR A 339 21.81 13.23 3.23
CA THR A 339 23.08 12.61 3.61
C THR A 339 24.25 13.05 2.73
N VAL A 340 24.02 13.43 1.46
CA VAL A 340 25.08 14.01 0.62
C VAL A 340 25.19 15.52 0.87
N LEU A 341 24.05 16.23 0.89
CA LEU A 341 24.03 17.68 1.09
C LEU A 341 24.67 18.10 2.42
N GLU A 342 24.34 17.45 3.53
CA GLU A 342 24.92 17.73 4.84
C GLU A 342 26.45 17.57 4.83
N ASN A 343 26.99 16.54 4.16
CA ASN A 343 28.44 16.39 4.03
C ASN A 343 29.07 17.52 3.19
N LEU A 344 28.39 18.00 2.15
CA LEU A 344 28.83 19.16 1.36
C LEU A 344 28.85 20.45 2.21
N TYR A 345 27.81 20.72 2.98
CA TYR A 345 27.71 21.95 3.77
C TYR A 345 28.63 21.95 4.99
N GLU A 346 28.81 20.79 5.61
CA GLU A 346 29.68 20.60 6.77
C GLU A 346 31.16 20.39 6.39
N GLN A 347 31.49 20.45 5.09
CA GLN A 347 32.84 20.26 4.56
C GLN A 347 33.48 18.94 5.02
N ARG A 348 32.71 17.85 4.91
CA ARG A 348 33.15 16.49 5.28
C ARG A 348 33.48 15.66 4.04
N PRO A 349 34.50 14.78 4.12
CA PRO A 349 34.81 13.86 3.04
C PRO A 349 33.71 12.80 2.92
N PHE A 350 33.32 12.49 1.67
CA PHE A 350 32.33 11.45 1.40
C PHE A 350 32.55 10.77 0.04
N LEU A 351 31.98 9.58 -0.11
CA LEU A 351 31.78 8.90 -1.39
C LEU A 351 30.28 8.64 -1.57
N ALA A 352 29.74 8.95 -2.73
CA ALA A 352 28.34 8.68 -3.04
C ALA A 352 28.17 7.99 -4.41
N SER A 353 27.12 7.20 -4.57
CA SER A 353 26.80 6.61 -5.86
C SER A 353 26.37 7.68 -6.87
N LYS A 354 26.81 7.55 -8.13
CA LYS A 354 26.45 8.43 -9.24
C LYS A 354 25.11 8.05 -9.84
N ILE A 355 24.06 8.14 -9.04
CA ILE A 355 22.69 7.74 -9.42
C ILE A 355 21.68 8.83 -9.08
N GLY A 356 20.55 8.79 -9.78
CA GLY A 356 19.44 9.72 -9.58
C GLY A 356 19.87 11.19 -9.59
N GLY A 357 19.43 11.96 -8.59
CA GLY A 357 19.74 13.39 -8.51
C GLY A 357 21.04 13.72 -7.78
N ILE A 358 21.82 12.73 -7.32
CA ILE A 358 23.11 12.97 -6.63
C ILE A 358 24.10 13.77 -7.51
N PRO A 359 24.26 13.48 -8.82
CA PRO A 359 25.15 14.27 -9.67
C PRO A 359 24.70 15.72 -9.88
N GLU A 360 23.42 16.04 -9.67
CA GLU A 360 22.90 17.40 -9.80
C GLU A 360 23.20 18.27 -8.57
N ILE A 361 23.46 17.66 -7.41
CA ILE A 361 23.71 18.38 -6.15
C ILE A 361 25.20 18.54 -5.82
N VAL A 362 26.08 17.73 -6.41
CA VAL A 362 27.54 17.83 -6.26
C VAL A 362 28.13 18.61 -7.44
N ASP A 363 29.01 19.58 -7.20
CA ASP A 363 29.67 20.32 -8.28
C ASP A 363 30.42 19.35 -9.22
N SER A 364 30.22 19.56 -10.53
CA SER A 364 30.74 18.67 -11.58
C SER A 364 32.26 18.45 -11.54
N ASN A 365 33.04 19.39 -10.99
CA ASN A 365 34.49 19.24 -10.84
C ASN A 365 34.88 18.16 -9.82
N PHE A 366 33.96 17.76 -8.95
CA PHE A 366 34.19 16.75 -7.91
C PHE A 366 33.59 15.39 -8.24
N HIS A 367 32.90 15.24 -9.38
CA HIS A 367 32.23 13.98 -9.74
C HIS A 367 33.20 12.80 -9.79
N ASP A 368 34.34 12.94 -10.45
CA ASP A 368 35.31 11.85 -10.60
C ASP A 368 36.01 11.46 -9.28
N SER A 369 36.01 12.35 -8.28
CA SER A 369 36.68 12.11 -7.00
C SER A 369 35.73 11.66 -5.89
N HIS A 370 34.47 12.09 -5.91
CA HIS A 370 33.48 11.85 -4.84
C HIS A 370 32.33 10.93 -5.27
N LEU A 371 32.10 10.76 -6.58
CA LEU A 371 31.05 9.91 -7.11
C LEU A 371 31.62 8.65 -7.75
N PHE A 372 30.91 7.53 -7.59
CA PHE A 372 31.27 6.24 -8.21
C PHE A 372 30.06 5.64 -8.94
N GLU A 373 30.31 4.90 -10.01
CA GLU A 373 29.30 4.10 -10.69
C GLU A 373 28.85 2.97 -9.75
N LEU A 374 27.54 2.74 -9.63
CA LEU A 374 27.00 1.79 -8.66
C LEU A 374 27.29 0.33 -9.06
N THR A 375 28.52 -0.09 -8.81
CA THR A 375 29.01 -1.46 -8.99
C THR A 375 29.93 -1.81 -7.83
N ILE A 376 29.93 -3.09 -7.44
CA ILE A 376 30.84 -3.58 -6.40
C ILE A 376 32.31 -3.27 -6.72
N PRO A 377 32.82 -3.48 -7.97
CA PRO A 377 34.19 -3.13 -8.31
C PRO A 377 34.52 -1.66 -8.16
N ASP A 378 33.67 -0.76 -8.63
CA ASP A 378 33.98 0.68 -8.62
C ASP A 378 33.90 1.29 -7.21
N LEU A 379 32.93 0.84 -6.40
CA LEU A 379 32.87 1.20 -4.98
C LEU A 379 34.12 0.72 -4.21
N ALA A 380 34.55 -0.52 -4.43
CA ALA A 380 35.77 -1.05 -3.80
C ALA A 380 37.02 -0.28 -4.25
N ASN A 381 37.15 0.02 -5.54
CA ASN A 381 38.27 0.84 -6.05
C ASN A 381 38.27 2.24 -5.43
N SER A 382 37.11 2.88 -5.32
CA SER A 382 36.97 4.20 -4.68
C SER A 382 37.35 4.16 -3.21
N MET A 383 36.90 3.15 -2.45
CA MET A 383 37.27 2.97 -1.04
C MET A 383 38.78 2.70 -0.86
N ALA A 384 39.39 1.87 -1.72
CA ALA A 384 40.83 1.62 -1.67
C ALA A 384 41.65 2.89 -1.96
N ARG A 385 41.20 3.71 -2.92
CA ARG A 385 41.85 4.99 -3.24
C ARG A 385 41.84 5.93 -2.04
N VAL A 386 40.69 6.12 -1.39
CA VAL A 386 40.59 7.03 -0.24
C VAL A 386 41.38 6.55 0.98
N LEU A 387 41.46 5.24 1.22
CA LEU A 387 42.29 4.67 2.30
C LEU A 387 43.79 4.90 2.04
N ARG A 388 44.23 4.90 0.78
CA ARG A 388 45.64 5.07 0.41
C ARG A 388 46.07 6.53 0.35
N GLU A 389 45.23 7.38 -0.22
CA GLU A 389 45.57 8.77 -0.59
C GLU A 389 44.98 9.81 0.38
N GLY A 390 44.07 9.38 1.25
CA GLY A 390 43.20 10.29 2.00
C GLY A 390 42.08 10.86 1.12
N HIS A 391 41.25 11.72 1.72
CA HIS A 391 40.16 12.38 1.00
C HIS A 391 39.84 13.76 1.55
N GLY A 392 39.31 14.64 0.70
CA GLY A 392 38.91 16.01 1.04
C GLY A 392 37.39 16.19 0.91
N PRO A 393 36.88 17.39 1.23
CA PRO A 393 35.49 17.77 0.96
C PRO A 393 35.23 18.13 -0.51
N ALA A 394 33.95 18.31 -0.85
CA ALA A 394 33.49 18.83 -2.13
C ALA A 394 32.57 20.05 -1.96
N LEU A 395 32.27 20.73 -3.07
CA LEU A 395 31.32 21.84 -3.11
C LEU A 395 29.95 21.40 -3.66
N PRO A 396 28.84 22.00 -3.16
CA PRO A 396 27.54 21.81 -3.77
C PRO A 396 27.51 22.44 -5.16
N ALA A 397 26.72 21.87 -6.07
CA ALA A 397 26.58 22.38 -7.43
C ALA A 397 25.93 23.78 -7.50
N ALA A 398 25.13 24.12 -6.49
CA ALA A 398 24.40 25.37 -6.41
C ALA A 398 24.92 26.28 -5.28
N ASP A 399 24.99 27.57 -5.58
CA ASP A 399 25.30 28.63 -4.62
C ASP A 399 24.07 28.90 -3.73
N GLN A 400 24.17 28.64 -2.42
CA GLN A 400 23.04 28.77 -1.50
C GLN A 400 22.57 30.21 -1.31
N THR A 401 23.45 31.20 -1.47
CA THR A 401 23.03 32.60 -1.42
C THR A 401 22.08 32.91 -2.58
N LYS A 402 22.41 32.40 -3.79
CA LYS A 402 21.54 32.54 -4.96
C LYS A 402 20.25 31.73 -4.83
N VAL A 403 20.33 30.50 -4.32
CA VAL A 403 19.14 29.67 -4.06
C VAL A 403 18.20 30.39 -3.08
N ALA A 404 18.73 30.96 -2.00
CA ALA A 404 17.93 31.73 -1.04
C ALA A 404 17.29 32.99 -1.68
N GLU A 405 18.03 33.73 -2.50
CA GLU A 405 17.50 34.88 -3.25
C GLU A 405 16.39 34.49 -4.23
N GLU A 406 16.53 33.34 -4.91
CA GLU A 406 15.50 32.81 -5.80
C GLU A 406 14.23 32.39 -5.04
N TRP A 407 14.38 31.78 -3.86
CA TRP A 407 13.26 31.47 -2.97
C TRP A 407 12.56 32.73 -2.48
N ASP A 408 13.29 33.77 -2.07
CA ASP A 408 12.70 35.04 -1.63
C ASP A 408 11.83 35.68 -2.72
N LEU A 409 12.38 35.75 -3.93
CA LEU A 409 11.69 36.30 -5.10
C LEU A 409 10.45 35.48 -5.40
N PHE A 410 10.59 34.16 -5.46
CA PHE A 410 9.50 33.24 -5.76
C PHE A 410 8.36 33.35 -4.75
N LEU A 411 8.65 33.32 -3.44
CA LEU A 411 7.62 33.42 -2.40
C LEU A 411 6.94 34.78 -2.41
N SER A 412 7.67 35.86 -2.70
CA SER A 412 7.11 37.21 -2.82
C SER A 412 6.21 37.35 -4.04
N GLU A 413 6.59 36.77 -5.18
CA GLU A 413 5.78 36.69 -6.40
C GLU A 413 4.49 35.89 -6.15
N ALA A 414 4.61 34.69 -5.59
CA ALA A 414 3.49 33.80 -5.28
C ALA A 414 2.49 34.46 -4.32
N ALA A 415 2.97 35.07 -3.24
CA ALA A 415 2.14 35.79 -2.28
C ALA A 415 1.43 37.00 -2.90
N THR A 416 2.12 37.74 -3.78
CA THR A 416 1.55 38.93 -4.43
C THR A 416 0.49 38.56 -5.44
N ALA A 417 0.74 37.51 -6.25
CA ALA A 417 -0.25 36.97 -7.18
C ALA A 417 -1.49 36.47 -6.42
N ALA A 418 -1.31 35.67 -5.36
CA ALA A 418 -2.42 35.14 -4.58
C ALA A 418 -3.28 36.24 -3.94
N ARG A 419 -2.68 37.30 -3.36
CA ARG A 419 -3.44 38.41 -2.76
C ARG A 419 -4.31 39.19 -3.76
N GLY A 420 -3.93 39.20 -5.03
CA GLY A 420 -4.66 39.84 -6.11
C GLY A 420 -5.74 38.95 -6.74
N ASN A 421 -5.79 37.66 -6.37
CA ASN A 421 -6.78 36.74 -6.90
C ASN A 421 -8.15 36.99 -6.27
N ALA A 422 -9.18 36.77 -7.09
CA ALA A 422 -10.55 36.62 -6.66
C ALA A 422 -11.12 35.41 -7.41
N PHE A 423 -11.96 34.63 -6.75
CA PHE A 423 -12.67 33.58 -7.45
C PHE A 423 -13.64 34.19 -8.47
N PRO A 424 -13.89 33.52 -9.61
CA PRO A 424 -14.89 33.97 -10.57
C PRO A 424 -16.28 34.07 -9.90
N GLU A 425 -17.04 35.09 -10.29
CA GLU A 425 -18.47 35.19 -9.93
C GLU A 425 -19.24 33.99 -10.50
N THR A 426 -20.13 33.42 -9.70
CA THR A 426 -20.96 32.27 -10.10
C THR A 426 -22.35 32.71 -10.53
N THR A 427 -22.97 31.93 -11.40
CA THR A 427 -24.37 32.12 -11.82
C THR A 427 -25.28 31.19 -11.04
N GLU A 428 -26.60 31.46 -11.08
CA GLU A 428 -27.62 30.63 -10.43
C GLU A 428 -28.47 29.85 -11.46
N PRO A 429 -27.91 28.84 -12.16
CA PRO A 429 -28.68 28.00 -13.09
C PRO A 429 -29.74 27.17 -12.36
N LEU A 430 -30.75 26.71 -13.10
CA LEU A 430 -31.75 25.79 -12.56
C LEU A 430 -31.09 24.45 -12.23
N VAL A 431 -31.24 23.99 -10.99
CA VAL A 431 -30.81 22.67 -10.52
C VAL A 431 -32.02 21.74 -10.44
N SER A 432 -31.96 20.57 -11.09
CA SER A 432 -32.97 19.52 -10.91
C SER A 432 -32.50 18.50 -9.89
N LEU A 433 -33.21 18.41 -8.76
CA LEU A 433 -32.94 17.43 -7.72
C LEU A 433 -33.82 16.20 -7.92
N CYS A 434 -33.20 15.06 -8.20
CA CYS A 434 -33.84 13.81 -8.59
C CYS A 434 -33.81 12.78 -7.43
N LEU A 435 -34.99 12.41 -6.93
CA LEU A 435 -35.20 11.42 -5.88
C LEU A 435 -35.91 10.19 -6.45
N THR A 436 -35.58 9.00 -5.94
CA THR A 436 -36.35 7.77 -6.18
C THR A 436 -36.98 7.30 -4.87
N HIS A 437 -38.27 6.98 -4.88
CA HIS A 437 -39.05 6.65 -3.70
C HIS A 437 -39.80 5.32 -3.84
N TYR A 438 -39.85 4.54 -2.76
CA TYR A 438 -40.68 3.34 -2.67
C TYR A 438 -41.07 3.06 -1.22
N ASN A 439 -42.36 3.23 -0.87
CA ASN A 439 -42.96 2.85 0.42
C ASN A 439 -42.21 3.35 1.69
N ARG A 440 -41.58 4.53 1.65
CA ARG A 440 -40.71 5.05 2.75
C ARG A 440 -41.13 6.44 3.23
N GLU A 441 -42.43 6.67 3.45
CA GLU A 441 -43.03 7.99 3.74
C GLU A 441 -42.26 8.79 4.81
N ALA A 442 -41.94 8.14 5.93
CA ALA A 442 -41.30 8.79 7.07
C ALA A 442 -39.92 9.37 6.73
N PHE A 443 -39.13 8.66 5.92
CA PHE A 443 -37.81 9.13 5.48
C PHE A 443 -37.93 10.26 4.46
N LEU A 444 -38.83 10.13 3.49
CA LEU A 444 -39.07 11.19 2.51
C LEU A 444 -39.51 12.50 3.21
N ARG A 445 -40.32 12.42 4.26
CA ARG A 445 -40.70 13.62 5.07
C ARG A 445 -39.49 14.35 5.64
N THR A 446 -38.51 13.62 6.16
CA THR A 446 -37.26 14.19 6.67
C THR A 446 -36.43 14.81 5.55
N THR A 447 -36.28 14.09 4.44
CA THR A 447 -35.55 14.56 3.26
C THR A 447 -36.11 15.87 2.73
N ILE A 448 -37.43 15.94 2.50
CA ILE A 448 -38.12 17.16 2.07
C ILE A 448 -37.97 18.30 3.07
N THR A 449 -37.95 18.01 4.38
CA THR A 449 -37.71 19.02 5.42
C THR A 449 -36.32 19.65 5.30
N GLY A 450 -35.28 18.86 4.98
CA GLY A 450 -33.95 19.37 4.66
C GLY A 450 -33.94 20.22 3.38
N LEU A 451 -34.62 19.77 2.32
CA LEU A 451 -34.70 20.50 1.05
C LEU A 451 -35.40 21.85 1.17
N ARG A 452 -36.40 21.99 2.05
CA ARG A 452 -37.04 23.29 2.33
C ARG A 452 -36.11 24.32 2.99
N ARG A 453 -34.94 23.91 3.47
CA ARG A 453 -33.96 24.76 4.16
C ARG A 453 -32.79 25.18 3.28
N GLN A 454 -32.78 24.80 2.00
CA GLN A 454 -31.70 25.17 1.08
C GLN A 454 -31.63 26.69 0.92
N ASP A 455 -30.41 27.23 0.89
CA ASP A 455 -30.12 28.65 0.66
C ASP A 455 -30.08 29.04 -0.82
N TYR A 456 -30.06 28.03 -1.71
CA TYR A 456 -30.08 28.21 -3.15
C TYR A 456 -31.52 28.34 -3.68
N PRO A 457 -31.88 29.41 -4.40
CA PRO A 457 -33.28 29.70 -4.72
C PRO A 457 -33.80 29.00 -5.98
N ASN A 458 -32.93 28.60 -6.92
CA ASN A 458 -33.32 28.19 -8.26
C ASN A 458 -33.22 26.67 -8.48
N PHE A 459 -34.04 25.89 -7.78
CA PHE A 459 -34.08 24.44 -7.94
C PHE A 459 -35.50 23.89 -8.00
N GLU A 460 -35.63 22.73 -8.62
CA GLU A 460 -36.85 21.91 -8.65
C GLU A 460 -36.58 20.53 -8.06
N VAL A 461 -37.63 19.87 -7.58
CA VAL A 461 -37.55 18.50 -7.04
C VAL A 461 -38.39 17.57 -7.90
N ILE A 462 -37.79 16.47 -8.33
CA ILE A 462 -38.41 15.44 -9.16
C ILE A 462 -38.34 14.14 -8.40
N ILE A 463 -39.51 13.56 -8.12
CA ILE A 463 -39.62 12.31 -7.38
C ILE A 463 -40.16 11.24 -8.31
N THR A 464 -39.38 10.19 -8.52
CA THR A 464 -39.88 8.96 -9.15
C THR A 464 -40.41 8.02 -8.09
N ASP A 465 -41.71 7.79 -8.08
CA ASP A 465 -42.35 6.72 -7.31
C ASP A 465 -42.21 5.38 -8.04
N ASP A 466 -41.34 4.51 -7.50
CA ASP A 466 -40.99 3.20 -8.07
C ASP A 466 -41.99 2.11 -7.69
N GLY A 467 -43.28 2.42 -7.83
CA GLY A 467 -44.39 1.50 -7.64
C GLY A 467 -44.88 1.35 -6.19
N SER A 468 -44.88 2.42 -5.40
CA SER A 468 -45.40 2.39 -4.03
C SER A 468 -46.85 1.88 -3.98
N ASN A 469 -47.15 1.09 -2.96
CA ASN A 469 -48.49 0.56 -2.69
C ASN A 469 -48.96 0.80 -1.25
N ASP A 470 -48.09 1.37 -0.42
CA ASP A 470 -48.45 1.82 0.92
C ASP A 470 -49.33 3.09 0.84
N PRO A 471 -50.56 3.07 1.41
CA PRO A 471 -51.44 4.23 1.39
C PRO A 471 -50.83 5.51 1.98
N SER A 472 -49.91 5.38 2.95
CA SER A 472 -49.27 6.54 3.59
C SER A 472 -48.30 7.24 2.64
N ALA A 473 -47.44 6.48 1.95
CA ALA A 473 -46.54 6.98 0.92
C ALA A 473 -47.31 7.65 -0.24
N LEU A 474 -48.35 7.00 -0.75
CA LEU A 474 -49.17 7.56 -1.85
C LEU A 474 -49.89 8.85 -1.45
N ALA A 475 -50.39 8.93 -0.22
CA ALA A 475 -51.04 10.14 0.28
C ALA A 475 -50.04 11.31 0.41
N TYR A 476 -48.81 11.02 0.87
CA TYR A 476 -47.79 12.04 1.02
C TYR A 476 -47.22 12.54 -0.31
N LEU A 477 -47.00 11.66 -1.29
CA LEU A 477 -46.59 12.08 -2.64
C LEU A 477 -47.60 13.07 -3.25
N LYS A 478 -48.89 12.81 -3.08
CA LYS A 478 -49.96 13.72 -3.52
C LYS A 478 -49.98 15.05 -2.74
N GLU A 479 -49.62 15.03 -1.45
CA GLU A 479 -49.43 16.24 -0.64
C GLU A 479 -48.30 17.11 -1.22
N LEU A 480 -47.19 16.47 -1.63
CA LEU A 480 -46.00 17.15 -2.15
C LEU A 480 -46.22 17.83 -3.51
N GLU A 481 -46.99 17.23 -4.42
CA GLU A 481 -47.34 17.89 -5.70
C GLU A 481 -48.10 19.22 -5.51
N GLY A 482 -48.73 19.40 -4.34
CA GLY A 482 -49.40 20.64 -3.95
C GLY A 482 -48.55 21.59 -3.09
N ASP A 483 -47.28 21.28 -2.84
CA ASP A 483 -46.41 22.10 -1.99
C ASP A 483 -46.11 23.45 -2.66
N THR A 484 -46.36 24.55 -1.94
CA THR A 484 -46.08 25.91 -2.44
C THR A 484 -44.68 26.39 -2.08
N LYS A 485 -43.95 25.66 -1.22
CA LYS A 485 -42.60 26.02 -0.76
C LYS A 485 -41.50 25.39 -1.63
N LEU A 486 -41.80 24.31 -2.33
CA LEU A 486 -40.89 23.61 -3.24
C LEU A 486 -41.64 23.30 -4.54
N ASP A 487 -40.98 23.47 -5.68
CA ASP A 487 -41.50 23.00 -6.98
C ASP A 487 -41.26 21.48 -7.08
N VAL A 488 -42.22 20.69 -6.59
CA VAL A 488 -42.16 19.22 -6.59
C VAL A 488 -43.00 18.64 -7.71
N ARG A 489 -42.42 17.74 -8.51
CA ARG A 489 -43.12 16.95 -9.53
C ARG A 489 -42.94 15.46 -9.27
N VAL A 490 -44.04 14.71 -9.22
CA VAL A 490 -44.01 13.26 -8.97
C VAL A 490 -44.31 12.51 -10.27
N PHE A 491 -43.52 11.48 -10.55
CA PHE A 491 -43.71 10.58 -11.69
C PHE A 491 -43.83 9.14 -11.19
N HIS A 492 -44.79 8.39 -11.70
CA HIS A 492 -45.05 7.03 -11.24
C HIS A 492 -44.60 6.01 -12.29
N GLN A 493 -43.94 4.95 -11.83
CA GLN A 493 -43.61 3.78 -12.64
C GLN A 493 -43.95 2.48 -11.92
N LYS A 494 -43.83 1.36 -12.62
CA LYS A 494 -43.77 0.05 -11.94
C LYS A 494 -42.41 -0.06 -11.24
N ASN A 495 -42.31 -0.87 -10.20
CA ASN A 495 -41.03 -1.14 -9.54
C ASN A 495 -40.03 -1.72 -10.55
N LEU A 496 -39.06 -0.90 -10.96
CA LEU A 496 -37.99 -1.20 -11.92
C LEU A 496 -36.61 -0.94 -11.31
N TYR A 497 -36.54 -0.76 -9.99
CA TYR A 497 -35.33 -0.47 -9.22
C TYR A 497 -34.75 0.93 -9.45
N VAL A 498 -33.81 1.29 -8.58
CA VAL A 498 -33.28 2.65 -8.42
C VAL A 498 -32.68 3.25 -9.71
N GLY A 499 -31.97 2.45 -10.52
CA GLY A 499 -31.37 2.93 -11.77
C GLY A 499 -32.40 3.44 -12.77
N ALA A 500 -33.46 2.66 -13.02
CA ALA A 500 -34.57 3.07 -13.88
C ALA A 500 -35.32 4.28 -13.28
N GLY A 501 -35.51 4.30 -11.96
CA GLY A 501 -36.15 5.43 -11.27
C GLY A 501 -35.38 6.74 -11.43
N ARG A 502 -34.04 6.70 -11.33
CA ARG A 502 -33.17 7.87 -11.52
C ARG A 502 -33.15 8.33 -12.98
N ASN A 503 -33.14 7.39 -13.95
CA ASN A 503 -33.25 7.73 -15.37
C ASN A 503 -34.60 8.39 -15.71
N LEU A 504 -35.70 7.92 -15.13
CA LEU A 504 -37.01 8.56 -15.32
C LEU A 504 -36.99 10.00 -14.79
N ALA A 505 -36.44 10.22 -13.60
CA ALA A 505 -36.30 11.55 -13.03
C ALA A 505 -35.42 12.46 -13.92
N LEU A 506 -34.28 11.97 -14.40
CA LEU A 506 -33.37 12.67 -15.31
C LEU A 506 -34.07 13.09 -16.63
N SER A 507 -34.92 12.22 -17.18
CA SER A 507 -35.66 12.49 -18.42
C SER A 507 -36.69 13.62 -18.29
N HIS A 508 -37.13 13.90 -17.06
CA HIS A 508 -38.09 14.96 -16.74
C HIS A 508 -37.46 16.22 -16.14
N ALA A 509 -36.17 16.17 -15.82
CA ALA A 509 -35.39 17.31 -15.34
C ALA A 509 -35.35 18.43 -16.39
N ARG A 510 -35.48 19.68 -15.93
CA ARG A 510 -35.41 20.90 -16.77
C ARG A 510 -34.11 21.67 -16.56
N GLY A 511 -33.43 21.45 -15.44
CA GLY A 511 -32.16 22.08 -15.11
C GLY A 511 -31.01 21.53 -15.95
N ASP A 512 -30.00 22.37 -16.15
CA ASP A 512 -28.74 21.99 -16.81
C ASP A 512 -27.81 21.28 -15.83
N LEU A 513 -28.03 21.47 -14.53
CA LEU A 513 -27.33 20.80 -13.45
C LEU A 513 -28.28 19.83 -12.75
N ILE A 514 -27.82 18.61 -12.53
CA ILE A 514 -28.60 17.52 -11.94
C ILE A 514 -27.98 17.13 -10.61
N VAL A 515 -28.81 17.04 -9.58
CA VAL A 515 -28.41 16.45 -8.29
C VAL A 515 -29.22 15.18 -8.09
N PHE A 516 -28.57 14.04 -7.96
CA PHE A 516 -29.25 12.85 -7.46
C PHE A 516 -29.19 12.87 -5.94
N MET A 517 -30.20 12.34 -5.26
CA MET A 517 -30.19 12.19 -3.81
C MET A 517 -31.13 11.05 -3.44
N ASP A 518 -30.79 10.29 -2.41
CA ASP A 518 -31.68 9.24 -1.91
C ASP A 518 -32.76 9.82 -1.00
N ASP A 519 -33.94 9.17 -0.98
CA ASP A 519 -35.13 9.63 -0.26
C ASP A 519 -35.02 9.53 1.28
N ASP A 520 -33.90 9.05 1.81
CA ASP A 520 -33.58 8.94 3.22
C ASP A 520 -32.34 9.75 3.67
N ASN A 521 -31.76 10.51 2.76
CA ASN A 521 -30.67 11.44 3.01
C ASN A 521 -31.20 12.78 3.52
N TYR A 522 -30.39 13.52 4.27
CA TYR A 522 -30.74 14.88 4.70
C TYR A 522 -29.70 15.89 4.25
N ALA A 523 -30.14 16.86 3.44
CA ALA A 523 -29.31 17.92 2.89
C ALA A 523 -28.97 19.00 3.94
N GLU A 524 -27.71 19.41 4.00
CA GLU A 524 -27.32 20.62 4.75
C GLU A 524 -27.85 21.88 4.04
N PRO A 525 -28.17 22.98 4.75
CA PRO A 525 -28.77 24.18 4.16
C PRO A 525 -27.99 24.79 2.98
N ASN A 526 -26.68 24.60 2.93
CA ASN A 526 -25.80 25.13 1.88
C ASN A 526 -25.38 24.09 0.83
N GLN A 527 -26.03 22.91 0.76
CA GLN A 527 -25.63 21.84 -0.14
C GLN A 527 -25.66 22.30 -1.61
N ILE A 528 -26.81 22.78 -2.09
CA ILE A 528 -26.97 23.11 -3.51
C ILE A 528 -26.10 24.32 -3.90
N SER A 529 -26.03 25.36 -3.07
CA SER A 529 -25.18 26.53 -3.35
C SER A 529 -23.70 26.17 -3.41
N THR A 530 -23.23 25.29 -2.52
CA THR A 530 -21.84 24.80 -2.52
C THR A 530 -21.57 23.94 -3.76
N PHE A 531 -22.49 23.03 -4.11
CA PHE A 531 -22.40 22.21 -5.33
C PHE A 531 -22.28 23.06 -6.60
N VAL A 532 -23.18 24.04 -6.77
CA VAL A 532 -23.19 24.92 -7.94
C VAL A 532 -21.89 25.73 -8.01
N LYS A 533 -21.46 26.31 -6.88
CA LYS A 533 -20.23 27.09 -6.81
C LYS A 533 -19.00 26.25 -7.18
N ALA A 534 -18.85 25.10 -6.55
CA ALA A 534 -17.71 24.20 -6.77
C ALA A 534 -17.65 23.71 -8.22
N LEU A 535 -18.78 23.32 -8.82
CA LEU A 535 -18.84 22.82 -10.19
C LEU A 535 -18.50 23.92 -11.21
N GLN A 536 -18.98 25.14 -11.00
CA GLN A 536 -18.70 26.27 -11.90
C GLN A 536 -17.25 26.73 -11.83
N ILE A 537 -16.67 26.84 -10.62
CA ILE A 537 -15.30 27.33 -10.42
C ILE A 537 -14.26 26.29 -10.85
N SER A 538 -14.47 25.02 -10.47
CA SER A 538 -13.52 23.95 -10.81
C SER A 538 -13.54 23.56 -12.28
N GLY A 539 -14.66 23.81 -12.97
CA GLY A 539 -14.89 23.35 -14.34
C GLY A 539 -15.17 21.86 -14.46
N ALA A 540 -15.33 21.13 -13.35
CA ALA A 540 -15.62 19.70 -13.36
C ALA A 540 -16.99 19.37 -14.00
N ASP A 541 -17.16 18.10 -14.36
CA ASP A 541 -18.37 17.55 -14.97
C ASP A 541 -19.29 16.91 -13.93
N ALA A 542 -18.70 16.36 -12.86
CA ALA A 542 -19.44 15.81 -11.73
C ALA A 542 -18.68 15.98 -10.41
N LEU A 543 -19.41 16.21 -9.33
CA LEU A 543 -18.86 16.33 -7.98
C LEU A 543 -19.67 15.48 -7.00
N SER A 544 -18.98 14.65 -6.21
CA SER A 544 -19.52 14.14 -4.96
C SER A 544 -19.07 15.01 -3.79
N CYS A 545 -19.38 14.64 -2.54
CA CYS A 545 -18.91 15.37 -1.37
C CYS A 545 -18.69 14.48 -0.16
N VAL A 546 -18.02 15.04 0.84
CA VAL A 546 -17.95 14.42 2.17
C VAL A 546 -19.39 14.22 2.70
N ALA A 547 -19.63 13.08 3.33
CA ALA A 547 -20.92 12.74 3.91
C ALA A 547 -20.78 12.44 5.39
N ARG A 548 -21.75 12.85 6.21
CA ARG A 548 -21.85 12.44 7.62
C ARG A 548 -22.77 11.25 7.73
N ALA A 549 -22.29 10.15 8.26
CA ALA A 549 -23.16 9.03 8.58
C ALA A 549 -23.73 9.17 9.98
N PHE A 550 -25.01 8.81 10.11
CA PHE A 550 -25.67 8.64 11.39
C PHE A 550 -26.39 7.29 11.45
N PRO A 551 -26.40 6.62 12.62
CA PRO A 551 -27.09 5.36 12.80
C PRO A 551 -28.54 5.64 13.17
N HIS A 552 -29.49 5.19 12.36
CA HIS A 552 -30.87 5.06 12.83
C HIS A 552 -31.66 4.10 11.96
N ASP A 553 -31.89 2.89 12.48
CA ASP A 553 -32.75 1.90 11.84
C ASP A 553 -34.24 2.34 11.89
N ASP A 554 -34.67 3.18 12.86
CA ASP A 554 -36.09 3.50 13.10
C ASP A 554 -36.52 4.98 13.34
N ASP A 555 -35.62 5.95 13.54
CA ASP A 555 -36.01 7.37 13.79
C ASP A 555 -35.72 8.22 12.55
N PRO A 556 -36.76 8.82 11.95
CA PRO A 556 -36.58 9.74 10.83
C PRO A 556 -35.94 11.08 11.26
N SER A 557 -35.86 11.42 12.55
CA SER A 557 -35.31 12.69 13.05
C SER A 557 -33.78 12.76 13.01
N LEU A 558 -33.25 13.99 12.86
CA LEU A 558 -31.83 14.33 13.08
C LEU A 558 -31.59 15.03 14.43
N GLU A 559 -32.63 15.23 15.24
CA GLU A 559 -32.50 15.92 16.52
C GLU A 559 -31.60 15.11 17.48
N GLY A 560 -30.44 15.66 17.82
CA GLY A 560 -29.45 14.98 18.67
C GLY A 560 -28.61 13.90 17.96
N ALA A 561 -28.66 13.82 16.63
CA ALA A 561 -27.82 12.91 15.87
C ALA A 561 -26.34 13.28 16.00
N GLU A 562 -25.49 12.28 16.30
CA GLU A 562 -24.04 12.41 16.31
C GLU A 562 -23.44 11.75 15.06
N THR A 563 -22.30 12.28 14.59
CA THR A 563 -21.58 11.70 13.45
C THR A 563 -20.95 10.36 13.86
N GLU A 564 -21.40 9.25 13.26
CA GLU A 564 -20.81 7.93 13.50
C GLU A 564 -19.48 7.78 12.75
N TRP A 565 -19.49 8.18 11.48
CA TRP A 565 -18.33 8.20 10.60
C TRP A 565 -18.52 9.23 9.49
N LEU A 566 -17.41 9.66 8.89
CA LEU A 566 -17.37 10.53 7.71
C LEU A 566 -17.00 9.70 6.48
N TYR A 567 -17.73 9.88 5.39
CA TYR A 567 -17.27 9.42 4.08
C TYR A 567 -16.38 10.50 3.45
N LEU A 568 -15.18 10.13 3.01
CA LEU A 568 -14.17 10.99 2.41
C LEU A 568 -13.90 10.52 0.97
N PRO A 569 -14.57 11.10 -0.05
CA PRO A 569 -14.38 10.69 -1.43
C PRO A 569 -13.04 11.15 -2.03
N LEU A 570 -12.47 10.36 -2.94
CA LEU A 570 -11.30 10.73 -3.74
C LEU A 570 -11.64 11.61 -4.95
N GLY A 571 -12.88 11.60 -5.45
CA GLY A 571 -13.24 12.36 -6.64
C GLY A 571 -12.70 11.75 -7.94
N SER A 572 -11.41 11.89 -8.31
CA SER A 572 -10.90 11.45 -9.63
C SER A 572 -10.13 10.10 -9.59
N GLY A 573 -10.46 9.24 -8.63
CA GLY A 573 -9.69 8.02 -8.32
C GLY A 573 -9.88 6.82 -9.26
N THR A 574 -9.78 6.97 -10.58
CA THR A 574 -10.09 5.91 -11.57
C THR A 574 -9.42 4.57 -11.31
N SER A 575 -8.14 4.52 -10.92
CA SER A 575 -7.49 3.24 -10.59
C SER A 575 -7.86 2.71 -9.21
N ALA A 576 -8.14 3.59 -8.24
CA ALA A 576 -8.56 3.19 -6.90
C ALA A 576 -9.97 2.56 -6.94
N ASN A 577 -10.84 3.12 -7.79
CA ASN A 577 -12.19 2.65 -8.09
C ASN A 577 -12.26 1.26 -8.75
N ILE A 578 -11.14 0.56 -8.98
CA ILE A 578 -11.14 -0.86 -9.33
C ILE A 578 -11.32 -1.74 -8.09
N PHE A 579 -10.89 -1.26 -6.92
CA PHE A 579 -10.81 -2.05 -5.70
C PHE A 579 -11.93 -1.75 -4.69
N GLY A 580 -12.67 -0.66 -4.90
CA GLY A 580 -13.77 -0.27 -4.03
C GLY A 580 -14.30 1.11 -4.38
N ASN A 581 -15.49 1.43 -3.88
CA ASN A 581 -16.09 2.75 -4.11
C ASN A 581 -15.30 3.82 -3.33
N PHE A 582 -14.59 4.68 -4.06
CA PHE A 582 -13.92 5.88 -3.54
C PHE A 582 -14.62 7.18 -3.98
N MET A 583 -15.79 7.09 -4.60
CA MET A 583 -16.57 8.22 -5.13
C MET A 583 -17.62 8.71 -4.16
N GLY A 584 -18.13 7.83 -3.32
CA GLY A 584 -19.19 8.13 -2.36
C GLY A 584 -20.55 7.68 -2.85
N ASP A 585 -21.54 8.44 -2.44
CA ASP A 585 -22.96 8.19 -2.70
C ASP A 585 -23.40 8.79 -4.04
N ALA A 586 -24.56 8.37 -4.54
CA ALA A 586 -25.23 9.02 -5.66
C ALA A 586 -25.48 10.52 -5.41
N ASN A 587 -25.51 10.96 -4.15
CA ASN A 587 -25.66 12.35 -3.73
C ASN A 587 -24.49 13.24 -4.18
N GLY A 588 -24.59 13.67 -5.43
CA GLY A 588 -23.63 14.52 -6.12
C GLY A 588 -24.30 15.37 -7.19
N ILE A 589 -23.58 16.39 -7.66
CA ILE A 589 -24.02 17.27 -8.74
C ILE A 589 -23.32 16.90 -10.05
N PHE A 590 -24.06 16.95 -11.14
CA PHE A 590 -23.63 16.51 -12.46
C PHE A 590 -24.06 17.52 -13.52
N ARG A 591 -23.21 17.76 -14.52
CA ARG A 591 -23.64 18.41 -15.76
C ARG A 591 -24.55 17.45 -16.52
N ARG A 592 -25.71 17.93 -16.96
CA ARG A 592 -26.62 17.14 -17.80
C ARG A 592 -25.92 16.56 -19.02
N GLU A 593 -25.09 17.36 -19.70
CA GLU A 593 -24.40 16.93 -20.91
C GLU A 593 -23.51 15.70 -20.70
N ALA A 594 -22.84 15.61 -19.55
CA ALA A 594 -22.00 14.47 -19.19
C ALA A 594 -22.85 13.21 -18.93
N LEU A 595 -23.99 13.37 -18.23
CA LEU A 595 -24.94 12.26 -18.00
C LEU A 595 -25.54 11.74 -19.31
N ASP A 596 -25.99 12.65 -20.18
CA ASP A 596 -26.58 12.30 -21.47
C ASP A 596 -25.57 11.58 -22.37
N ALA A 597 -24.29 11.99 -22.32
CA ALA A 597 -23.23 11.38 -23.12
C ALA A 597 -22.87 9.95 -22.70
N VAL A 598 -22.95 9.64 -21.40
CA VAL A 598 -22.68 8.28 -20.89
C VAL A 598 -23.93 7.39 -20.80
N GLY A 599 -25.10 7.95 -21.12
CA GLY A 599 -26.39 7.27 -21.17
C GLY A 599 -27.10 7.10 -19.82
N GLY A 600 -26.75 7.91 -18.82
CA GLY A 600 -27.32 7.82 -17.48
C GLY A 600 -26.94 6.54 -16.73
N PHE A 601 -27.85 6.03 -15.90
CA PHE A 601 -27.65 4.83 -15.09
C PHE A 601 -27.98 3.56 -15.89
N THR A 602 -27.30 2.46 -15.60
CA THR A 602 -27.76 1.14 -16.03
C THR A 602 -28.97 0.70 -15.20
N GLU A 603 -29.89 -0.05 -15.83
CA GLU A 603 -31.18 -0.42 -15.24
C GLU A 603 -31.22 -1.90 -14.78
N ASP A 604 -30.07 -2.43 -14.36
CA ASP A 604 -29.93 -3.82 -13.92
C ASP A 604 -30.79 -4.08 -12.66
N HIS A 605 -31.93 -4.75 -12.85
CA HIS A 605 -32.88 -5.03 -11.77
C HIS A 605 -32.30 -5.96 -10.70
N GLY A 606 -32.45 -5.61 -9.42
CA GLY A 606 -31.98 -6.43 -8.30
C GLY A 606 -30.52 -6.23 -7.90
N LEU A 607 -29.77 -5.38 -8.62
CA LEU A 607 -28.39 -5.01 -8.29
C LEU A 607 -28.32 -3.60 -7.71
N SER A 608 -27.27 -3.33 -6.92
CA SER A 608 -26.91 -1.99 -6.46
C SER A 608 -25.66 -1.48 -7.19
N TRP A 609 -25.06 -0.37 -6.72
CA TRP A 609 -23.82 0.24 -7.25
C TRP A 609 -23.96 0.84 -8.66
N GLU A 610 -25.18 1.21 -9.06
CA GLU A 610 -25.46 1.97 -10.27
C GLU A 610 -24.79 3.36 -10.28
N ASP A 611 -24.69 3.98 -9.12
CA ASP A 611 -24.03 5.27 -8.88
C ASP A 611 -22.52 5.16 -9.00
N TYR A 612 -21.95 4.13 -8.39
CA TYR A 612 -20.54 3.80 -8.52
C TYR A 612 -20.16 3.49 -9.97
N GLU A 613 -20.95 2.68 -10.68
CA GLU A 613 -20.76 2.45 -12.12
C GLU A 613 -20.82 3.75 -12.93
N LEU A 614 -21.79 4.63 -12.66
CA LEU A 614 -21.92 5.92 -13.35
C LEU A 614 -20.66 6.77 -13.20
N PHE A 615 -20.15 6.94 -11.99
CA PHE A 615 -18.93 7.71 -11.76
C PHE A 615 -17.71 7.09 -12.45
N VAL A 616 -17.56 5.77 -12.39
CA VAL A 616 -16.48 5.06 -13.08
C VAL A 616 -16.60 5.28 -14.59
N ARG A 617 -17.82 5.20 -15.15
CA ARG A 617 -18.06 5.40 -16.58
C ARG A 617 -17.70 6.82 -17.00
N LEU A 618 -18.11 7.84 -16.25
CA LEU A 618 -17.70 9.23 -16.49
C LEU A 618 -16.18 9.38 -16.56
N GLN A 619 -15.47 8.81 -15.58
CA GLN A 619 -14.00 8.87 -15.53
C GLN A 619 -13.34 8.14 -16.70
N VAL A 620 -13.82 6.94 -17.04
CA VAL A 620 -13.29 6.11 -18.13
C VAL A 620 -13.54 6.75 -19.50
N GLU A 621 -14.62 7.53 -19.64
CA GLU A 621 -14.89 8.34 -20.84
C GLU A 621 -14.17 9.70 -20.85
N GLY A 622 -13.41 10.02 -19.79
CA GLY A 622 -12.55 11.21 -19.72
C GLY A 622 -13.20 12.46 -19.15
N TYR A 623 -14.39 12.36 -18.54
CA TYR A 623 -15.03 13.47 -17.82
C TYR A 623 -14.33 13.72 -16.48
N GLU A 624 -14.16 15.00 -16.08
CA GLU A 624 -13.50 15.36 -14.83
C GLU A 624 -14.47 15.24 -13.66
N THR A 625 -14.18 14.32 -12.74
CA THR A 625 -14.93 14.14 -11.50
C THR A 625 -14.11 14.56 -10.29
N LEU A 626 -14.64 15.42 -9.41
CA LEU A 626 -13.97 15.83 -8.17
C LEU A 626 -14.85 15.55 -6.94
N ALA A 627 -14.38 15.96 -5.76
CA ALA A 627 -14.97 15.63 -4.48
C ALA A 627 -14.93 16.84 -3.55
N ILE A 628 -16.11 17.36 -3.18
CA ILE A 628 -16.19 18.53 -2.33
C ILE A 628 -15.78 18.18 -0.88
N PRO A 629 -14.76 18.87 -0.31
CA PRO A 629 -14.25 18.61 1.04
C PRO A 629 -15.15 19.12 2.17
N GLU A 630 -16.44 19.32 1.92
CA GLU A 630 -17.40 19.77 2.93
C GLU A 630 -18.46 18.69 3.16
N PRO A 631 -18.82 18.40 4.43
CA PRO A 631 -19.90 17.49 4.76
C PRO A 631 -21.26 18.14 4.44
N LEU A 632 -21.78 17.91 3.24
CA LEU A 632 -22.97 18.61 2.74
C LEU A 632 -24.29 17.84 2.91
N PHE A 633 -24.23 16.60 3.38
CA PHE A 633 -25.44 15.85 3.71
C PHE A 633 -25.17 14.78 4.78
N TRP A 634 -26.27 14.31 5.36
CA TRP A 634 -26.32 13.20 6.28
C TRP A 634 -26.80 11.95 5.55
N LEU A 635 -25.96 10.93 5.53
CA LEU A 635 -26.23 9.60 5.01
C LEU A 635 -26.76 8.70 6.13
N ARG A 636 -27.88 8.03 5.87
CA ARG A 636 -28.43 7.05 6.80
C ARG A 636 -27.78 5.69 6.58
N SER A 637 -27.20 5.11 7.64
CA SER A 637 -26.64 3.75 7.59
C SER A 637 -27.59 2.76 8.29
N THR A 638 -28.34 1.98 7.51
CA THR A 638 -29.24 0.93 8.05
C THR A 638 -28.67 -0.47 7.83
N LYS A 639 -29.05 -1.45 8.64
CA LYS A 639 -28.69 -2.86 8.38
C LYS A 639 -29.31 -3.43 7.10
N GLU A 640 -30.38 -2.78 6.66
CA GLU A 640 -31.22 -3.21 5.53
C GLU A 640 -30.88 -2.49 4.21
N SER A 641 -29.82 -1.67 4.19
CA SER A 641 -29.40 -0.96 2.99
C SER A 641 -29.13 -1.95 1.84
N VAL A 642 -29.59 -1.62 0.63
CA VAL A 642 -29.48 -2.49 -0.56
C VAL A 642 -28.02 -2.86 -0.86
N SER A 643 -27.07 -1.96 -0.55
CA SER A 643 -25.63 -2.19 -0.63
C SER A 643 -25.09 -3.27 0.32
N ARG A 644 -25.83 -3.63 1.39
CA ARG A 644 -25.48 -4.66 2.38
C ARG A 644 -26.22 -5.99 2.18
N ILE A 645 -27.34 -5.98 1.46
CA ILE A 645 -28.16 -7.18 1.18
C ILE A 645 -27.87 -7.78 -0.21
N GLY A 646 -27.42 -6.95 -1.16
CA GLY A 646 -27.14 -7.37 -2.54
C GLY A 646 -25.99 -8.38 -2.67
N SER A 647 -25.98 -9.12 -3.78
CA SER A 647 -24.88 -10.04 -4.08
C SER A 647 -23.60 -9.25 -4.42
N MET A 648 -22.54 -9.45 -3.63
CA MET A 648 -21.29 -8.72 -3.80
C MET A 648 -20.63 -8.93 -5.18
N VAL A 649 -20.71 -10.13 -5.74
CA VAL A 649 -20.01 -10.47 -6.99
C VAL A 649 -20.62 -9.74 -8.21
N PRO A 650 -21.94 -9.80 -8.47
CA PRO A 650 -22.57 -9.00 -9.53
C PRO A 650 -22.40 -7.49 -9.38
N ASN A 651 -22.43 -6.97 -8.14
CA ASN A 651 -22.21 -5.55 -7.88
C ASN A 651 -20.77 -5.14 -8.23
N HIS A 652 -19.79 -5.96 -7.87
CA HIS A 652 -18.40 -5.70 -8.23
C HIS A 652 -18.16 -5.80 -9.74
N TYR A 653 -18.77 -6.79 -10.40
CA TYR A 653 -18.74 -6.88 -11.85
C TYR A 653 -19.35 -5.63 -12.52
N ARG A 654 -20.46 -5.13 -11.99
CA ARG A 654 -21.10 -3.89 -12.46
C ARG A 654 -20.14 -2.69 -12.37
N ALA A 655 -19.45 -2.51 -11.25
CA ALA A 655 -18.46 -1.43 -11.09
C ALA A 655 -17.24 -1.62 -12.02
N LEU A 656 -16.84 -2.85 -12.32
CA LEU A 656 -15.72 -3.15 -13.22
C LEU A 656 -16.09 -3.05 -14.71
N ARG A 657 -17.37 -3.17 -15.05
CA ARG A 657 -17.87 -3.21 -16.42
C ARG A 657 -17.32 -2.09 -17.32
N PRO A 658 -17.29 -0.81 -16.90
CA PRO A 658 -16.78 0.25 -17.78
C PRO A 658 -15.30 0.09 -18.11
N TYR A 659 -14.48 -0.44 -17.20
CA TYR A 659 -13.07 -0.74 -17.49
C TYR A 659 -12.95 -1.88 -18.50
N LEU A 660 -13.74 -2.94 -18.30
CA LEU A 660 -13.74 -4.13 -19.14
C LEU A 660 -14.20 -3.83 -20.57
N GLU A 661 -15.08 -2.84 -20.77
CA GLU A 661 -15.51 -2.38 -22.09
C GLU A 661 -14.40 -1.65 -22.86
N LYS A 662 -13.42 -1.06 -22.16
CA LYS A 662 -12.27 -0.37 -22.78
C LYS A 662 -11.02 -1.23 -22.91
N LEU A 663 -10.84 -2.22 -22.03
CA LEU A 663 -9.67 -3.10 -22.02
C LEU A 663 -9.87 -4.27 -22.98
N PRO A 664 -8.89 -4.59 -23.84
CA PRO A 664 -8.92 -5.84 -24.61
C PRO A 664 -9.02 -7.03 -23.65
N TRP A 665 -10.09 -7.82 -23.80
CA TRP A 665 -10.41 -8.93 -22.88
C TRP A 665 -9.28 -9.95 -22.79
N ASP A 666 -8.58 -10.18 -23.91
CA ASP A 666 -7.45 -11.09 -24.08
C ASP A 666 -6.14 -10.60 -23.44
N THR A 667 -6.04 -9.33 -23.05
CA THR A 667 -4.78 -8.73 -22.57
C THR A 667 -4.81 -8.37 -21.08
N TYR A 668 -5.94 -7.88 -20.55
CA TYR A 668 -6.00 -7.34 -19.17
C TYR A 668 -7.25 -7.72 -18.37
N GLY A 669 -8.33 -8.20 -19.01
CA GLY A 669 -9.60 -8.51 -18.35
C GLY A 669 -9.44 -9.55 -17.24
N ASP A 670 -8.76 -10.66 -17.55
CA ASP A 670 -8.50 -11.74 -16.59
C ASP A 670 -7.56 -11.29 -15.45
N ALA A 671 -6.57 -10.44 -15.74
CA ALA A 671 -5.62 -9.93 -14.75
C ALA A 671 -6.30 -9.00 -13.72
N VAL A 672 -7.22 -8.13 -14.18
CA VAL A 672 -8.03 -7.27 -13.31
C VAL A 672 -8.96 -8.11 -12.44
N LEU A 673 -9.67 -9.08 -13.03
CA LEU A 673 -10.59 -9.95 -12.29
C LEU A 673 -9.87 -10.81 -11.24
N VAL A 674 -8.71 -11.38 -11.57
CA VAL A 674 -7.87 -12.13 -10.62
C VAL A 674 -7.30 -11.23 -9.52
N GLY A 675 -6.84 -10.03 -9.88
CA GLY A 675 -6.32 -9.05 -8.92
C GLY A 675 -7.38 -8.61 -7.90
N VAL A 676 -8.58 -8.31 -8.37
CA VAL A 676 -9.73 -7.95 -7.52
C VAL A 676 -10.17 -9.14 -6.66
N ALA A 677 -10.29 -10.34 -7.24
CA ALA A 677 -10.65 -11.55 -6.48
C ALA A 677 -9.64 -11.87 -5.37
N ARG A 678 -8.36 -11.61 -5.59
CA ARG A 678 -7.30 -11.75 -4.58
C ARG A 678 -7.47 -10.73 -3.45
N VAL A 679 -7.72 -9.47 -3.79
CA VAL A 679 -7.96 -8.39 -2.81
C VAL A 679 -9.19 -8.67 -1.95
N LEU A 680 -10.30 -9.09 -2.55
CA LEU A 680 -11.54 -9.40 -1.83
C LEU A 680 -11.36 -10.59 -0.86
N ARG A 681 -10.57 -11.61 -1.24
CA ARG A 681 -10.21 -12.73 -0.33
C ARG A 681 -9.30 -12.29 0.81
N GLU A 682 -8.36 -11.38 0.53
CA GLU A 682 -7.49 -10.82 1.56
C GLU A 682 -8.29 -10.00 2.58
N GLU A 683 -9.29 -9.21 2.18
CA GLU A 683 -10.15 -8.48 3.13
C GLU A 683 -10.96 -9.40 4.07
N GLU A 684 -11.49 -10.52 3.56
CA GLU A 684 -12.18 -11.53 4.38
C GLU A 684 -11.24 -12.23 5.37
N SER A 685 -10.02 -12.56 4.95
CA SER A 685 -9.05 -13.28 5.80
C SER A 685 -8.31 -12.35 6.78
N VAL A 686 -8.19 -11.07 6.45
CA VAL A 686 -7.60 -10.01 7.28
C VAL A 686 -8.43 -9.68 8.53
N HIS A 687 -9.75 -9.87 8.49
CA HIS A 687 -10.63 -9.63 9.64
C HIS A 687 -10.41 -10.66 10.77
N MET A 688 -9.91 -11.86 10.44
CA MET A 688 -9.71 -12.95 11.40
C MET A 688 -8.28 -13.00 11.99
N ALA A 689 -7.26 -12.52 11.26
CA ALA A 689 -5.85 -12.66 11.66
C ALA A 689 -5.22 -11.42 12.33
N LYS A 690 -5.80 -10.22 12.18
CA LYS A 690 -5.18 -8.95 12.61
C LYS A 690 -5.13 -8.72 14.13
N SER A 691 -6.05 -9.26 14.92
CA SER A 691 -6.13 -9.00 16.37
C SER A 691 -4.96 -9.60 17.16
N SER A 692 -4.53 -10.81 16.79
CA SER A 692 -3.49 -11.57 17.50
C SER A 692 -2.07 -11.08 17.16
N ARG A 693 -1.78 -10.80 15.88
CA ARG A 693 -0.45 -10.32 15.43
C ARG A 693 -0.16 -8.89 15.88
N LYS A 694 -1.15 -8.00 15.87
CA LYS A 694 -0.97 -6.59 16.26
C LYS A 694 -0.72 -6.46 17.77
N ARG A 695 -1.36 -7.31 18.60
CA ARG A 695 -1.10 -7.41 20.04
C ARG A 695 0.30 -7.98 20.31
N ALA A 696 0.69 -9.06 19.66
CA ALA A 696 2.03 -9.66 19.81
C ALA A 696 3.17 -8.72 19.36
N HIS A 697 2.98 -7.96 18.27
CA HIS A 697 3.97 -7.00 17.78
C HIS A 697 4.08 -5.76 18.68
N LYS A 698 2.97 -5.30 19.26
CA LYS A 698 2.95 -4.20 20.23
C LYS A 698 3.67 -4.58 21.53
N GLU A 699 3.36 -5.75 22.09
CA GLU A 699 4.05 -6.28 23.28
C GLU A 699 5.54 -6.52 23.02
N PHE A 700 5.92 -7.05 21.85
CA PHE A 700 7.33 -7.19 21.46
C PHE A 700 8.07 -5.84 21.39
N SER A 701 7.43 -4.82 20.81
CA SER A 701 8.03 -3.49 20.66
C SER A 701 8.19 -2.76 22.01
N GLU A 702 7.26 -2.96 22.96
CA GLU A 702 7.31 -2.35 24.30
C GLU A 702 8.32 -3.02 25.24
N VAL A 703 8.59 -4.32 25.04
CA VAL A 703 9.53 -5.10 25.86
C VAL A 703 10.98 -4.97 25.39
N MET A 704 11.22 -4.78 24.09
CA MET A 704 12.57 -4.56 23.53
C MET A 704 13.16 -3.18 23.88
N THR A 705 12.37 -2.28 24.48
CA THR A 705 12.79 -0.93 24.88
C THR A 705 13.21 -0.81 26.36
N THR A 706 13.17 -1.89 27.14
CA THR A 706 13.60 -1.90 28.55
C THR A 706 14.94 -2.62 28.71
N GLU A 707 15.90 -1.99 29.40
CA GLU A 707 17.33 -2.38 29.47
C GLU A 707 17.67 -3.71 30.16
N ASP A 708 16.71 -4.46 30.70
CA ASP A 708 17.02 -5.66 31.50
C ASP A 708 16.68 -6.97 30.79
N GLY A 709 17.72 -7.74 30.46
CA GLY A 709 17.68 -9.09 29.86
C GLY A 709 17.06 -10.16 30.76
N THR A 710 15.78 -10.00 31.12
CA THR A 710 15.05 -10.94 31.99
C THR A 710 14.27 -12.01 31.19
N LEU A 711 13.78 -13.02 31.90
CA LEU A 711 12.91 -14.10 31.37
C LEU A 711 11.66 -13.56 30.63
N ALA A 712 11.24 -12.32 30.93
CA ALA A 712 10.14 -11.64 30.26
C ALA A 712 10.45 -11.32 28.79
N ASN A 713 11.70 -10.98 28.45
CA ASN A 713 12.12 -10.67 27.08
C ASN A 713 12.07 -11.93 26.20
N HIS A 714 12.58 -13.05 26.72
CA HIS A 714 12.54 -14.35 26.05
C HIS A 714 11.08 -14.82 25.81
N ARG A 715 10.17 -14.53 26.75
CA ARG A 715 8.72 -14.81 26.61
C ARG A 715 8.07 -13.96 25.52
N ALA A 716 8.39 -12.67 25.45
CA ALA A 716 7.86 -11.78 24.41
C ALA A 716 8.36 -12.17 23.01
N VAL A 717 9.66 -12.48 22.88
CA VAL A 717 10.28 -12.97 21.64
C VAL A 717 9.64 -14.29 21.20
N ALA A 718 9.43 -15.24 22.11
CA ALA A 718 8.80 -16.52 21.78
C ALA A 718 7.33 -16.37 21.33
N ARG A 719 6.55 -15.47 21.95
CA ARG A 719 5.18 -15.16 21.49
C ARG A 719 5.16 -14.55 20.10
N TYR A 720 6.07 -13.62 19.81
CA TYR A 720 6.20 -13.01 18.50
C TYR A 720 6.59 -14.03 17.43
N LEU A 721 7.59 -14.88 17.71
CA LEU A 721 8.03 -15.96 16.83
C LEU A 721 6.87 -16.96 16.57
N LYS A 722 6.06 -17.26 17.59
CA LYS A 722 4.86 -18.09 17.41
C LYS A 722 3.79 -17.42 16.55
N ALA A 723 3.46 -16.15 16.80
CA ALA A 723 2.44 -15.41 16.04
C ALA A 723 2.82 -15.19 14.55
N THR A 724 4.08 -15.39 14.22
CA THR A 724 4.65 -15.33 12.87
C THR A 724 4.88 -16.71 12.25
N GLY A 725 4.44 -17.80 12.89
CA GLY A 725 4.53 -19.17 12.36
C GLY A 725 5.84 -19.91 12.64
N ARG A 726 6.72 -19.36 13.48
CA ARG A 726 8.08 -19.89 13.76
C ARG A 726 8.15 -20.62 15.12
N GLY A 727 7.25 -21.60 15.32
CA GLY A 727 7.05 -22.29 16.60
C GLY A 727 8.28 -23.00 17.17
N LYS A 728 9.11 -23.62 16.32
CA LYS A 728 10.36 -24.29 16.73
C LYS A 728 11.38 -23.32 17.33
N GLN A 729 11.47 -22.11 16.79
CA GLN A 729 12.40 -21.07 17.27
C GLN A 729 11.87 -20.40 18.54
N ALA A 730 10.55 -20.21 18.65
CA ALA A 730 9.90 -19.77 19.88
C ALA A 730 10.22 -20.70 21.07
N PHE A 731 10.16 -22.02 20.85
CA PHE A 731 10.51 -23.01 21.88
C PHE A 731 12.00 -22.96 22.24
N ARG A 732 12.88 -22.82 21.25
CA ARG A 732 14.33 -22.75 21.48
C ARG A 732 14.75 -21.51 22.29
N VAL A 733 14.15 -20.34 22.01
CA VAL A 733 14.36 -19.11 22.78
C VAL A 733 13.92 -19.26 24.25
N LEU A 734 12.79 -19.93 24.52
CA LEU A 734 12.36 -20.21 25.90
C LEU A 734 13.27 -21.24 26.58
N TRP A 735 13.79 -22.19 25.82
CA TRP A 735 14.64 -23.26 26.34
C TRP A 735 16.04 -22.78 26.70
N ASP A 736 16.67 -21.99 25.83
CA ASP A 736 18.01 -21.45 26.06
C ASP A 736 18.03 -20.46 27.23
N ALA A 737 16.87 -19.87 27.57
CA ALA A 737 16.67 -19.03 28.75
C ALA A 737 16.53 -19.81 30.07
N ALA A 738 16.42 -21.14 30.03
CA ALA A 738 16.25 -21.98 31.21
C ALA A 738 17.60 -22.32 31.86
N HIS A 739 17.96 -21.63 32.94
CA HIS A 739 19.26 -21.78 33.62
C HIS A 739 19.20 -22.76 34.82
N SER A 740 18.03 -23.33 35.12
CA SER A 740 17.81 -24.32 36.19
C SER A 740 16.63 -25.25 35.88
N ALA A 741 16.57 -26.42 36.53
CA ALA A 741 15.48 -27.38 36.35
C ALA A 741 14.09 -26.79 36.68
N ASP A 742 13.99 -25.87 37.65
CA ASP A 742 12.73 -25.20 37.99
C ASP A 742 12.35 -24.09 37.00
N SER A 743 13.34 -23.40 36.40
CA SER A 743 13.07 -22.47 35.30
C SER A 743 12.61 -23.18 34.02
N ALA A 744 13.19 -24.33 33.70
CA ALA A 744 12.76 -25.19 32.59
C ALA A 744 11.33 -25.69 32.80
N ARG A 745 10.97 -26.07 34.05
CA ARG A 745 9.61 -26.49 34.43
C ARG A 745 8.57 -25.36 34.26
N SER A 746 8.88 -24.14 34.70
CA SER A 746 7.99 -22.98 34.52
C SER A 746 7.81 -22.62 33.04
N LEU A 747 8.87 -22.68 32.24
CA LEU A 747 8.84 -22.32 30.82
C LEU A 747 8.11 -23.36 29.96
N LEU A 748 8.20 -24.64 30.32
CA LEU A 748 7.40 -25.72 29.71
C LEU A 748 5.91 -25.58 30.01
N PHE A 749 5.54 -25.15 31.22
CA PHE A 749 4.15 -24.86 31.59
C PHE A 749 3.59 -23.66 30.82
N ASP A 750 4.39 -22.59 30.69
CA ASP A 750 4.02 -21.41 29.90
C ASP A 750 3.93 -21.71 28.39
N TRP A 751 4.78 -22.60 27.87
CA TRP A 751 4.68 -23.10 26.49
C TRP A 751 3.39 -23.90 26.25
N ALA A 752 2.99 -24.75 27.19
CA ALA A 752 1.73 -25.50 27.13
C ALA A 752 0.50 -24.57 27.14
N LEU A 753 0.53 -23.51 27.96
CA LEU A 753 -0.50 -22.46 27.98
C LEU A 753 -0.55 -21.69 26.65
N LEU A 754 0.60 -21.34 26.07
CA LEU A 754 0.68 -20.68 24.77
C LEU A 754 0.05 -21.52 23.65
N GLN A 755 0.07 -22.85 23.73
CA GLN A 755 -0.61 -23.74 22.77
C GLN A 755 -2.13 -23.80 22.95
N ALA A 756 -2.64 -23.53 24.16
CA ALA A 756 -4.08 -23.53 24.44
C ALA A 756 -4.81 -22.27 23.91
N ASP A 757 -4.12 -21.15 23.75
CA ASP A 757 -4.72 -19.84 23.37
C ASP A 757 -5.19 -19.74 21.89
N GLY A 758 -5.15 -20.83 21.13
CA GLY A 758 -5.73 -20.92 19.78
C GLY A 758 -7.20 -21.33 19.73
N LYS A 759 -7.79 -21.73 20.86
CA LYS A 759 -9.23 -21.98 21.00
C LYS A 759 -9.66 -21.44 22.35
N SER A 760 -10.67 -20.58 22.41
CA SER A 760 -11.35 -20.34 23.69
C SER A 760 -11.95 -21.67 24.15
N ILE A 761 -11.29 -22.36 25.08
CA ILE A 761 -11.89 -23.49 25.77
C ILE A 761 -12.91 -22.90 26.73
N SER A 762 -14.09 -22.56 26.19
CA SER A 762 -15.24 -22.27 27.03
C SER A 762 -15.60 -23.56 27.78
N LYS A 763 -15.95 -23.44 29.06
CA LYS A 763 -16.35 -24.56 29.95
C LYS A 763 -17.48 -25.47 29.39
N ARG A 764 -18.08 -25.15 28.24
CA ARG A 764 -19.17 -25.90 27.62
C ARG A 764 -18.74 -26.97 26.61
N SER A 765 -17.54 -26.94 26.03
CA SER A 765 -17.16 -27.93 24.99
C SER A 765 -16.47 -29.19 25.53
N LEU A 766 -16.40 -29.36 26.85
CA LEU A 766 -15.76 -30.51 27.51
C LEU A 766 -16.78 -31.49 28.10
N ALA A 767 -18.04 -31.42 27.65
CA ALA A 767 -19.15 -32.21 28.20
C ALA A 767 -19.92 -33.02 27.14
N ASP A 768 -19.45 -33.09 25.89
CA ASP A 768 -19.99 -34.05 24.93
C ASP A 768 -19.26 -35.38 25.13
N GLU A 769 -19.94 -36.32 25.78
CA GLU A 769 -19.49 -37.67 26.05
C GLU A 769 -19.12 -38.39 24.73
N GLY A 770 -17.81 -38.57 24.50
CA GLY A 770 -17.31 -39.33 23.36
C GLY A 770 -15.86 -39.03 22.94
N ASP A 771 -15.28 -37.89 23.32
CA ASP A 771 -13.92 -37.53 22.91
C ASP A 771 -12.86 -37.91 23.97
N ILE A 772 -12.27 -39.09 23.77
CA ILE A 772 -11.16 -39.63 24.59
C ILE A 772 -9.97 -38.66 24.65
N HIS A 773 -9.76 -37.79 23.64
CA HIS A 773 -8.64 -36.85 23.61
C HIS A 773 -8.87 -35.65 24.53
N GLY A 774 -10.11 -35.19 24.66
CA GLY A 774 -10.50 -34.14 25.61
C GLY A 774 -10.34 -34.56 27.06
N GLU A 775 -10.72 -35.80 27.40
CA GLU A 775 -10.56 -36.37 28.75
C GLU A 775 -9.08 -36.57 29.12
N VAL A 776 -8.26 -37.09 28.20
CA VAL A 776 -6.81 -37.29 28.44
C VAL A 776 -6.09 -35.96 28.60
N ALA A 777 -6.42 -34.94 27.81
CA ALA A 777 -5.83 -33.60 27.92
C ALA A 777 -6.23 -32.90 29.23
N ALA A 778 -7.50 -33.00 29.65
CA ALA A 778 -7.98 -32.45 30.91
C ALA A 778 -7.34 -33.16 32.12
N HIS A 779 -7.23 -34.49 32.08
CA HIS A 779 -6.59 -35.27 33.14
C HIS A 779 -5.08 -35.00 33.23
N THR A 780 -4.42 -34.83 32.08
CA THR A 780 -2.99 -34.44 32.01
C THR A 780 -2.76 -33.06 32.61
N LEU A 781 -3.61 -32.07 32.31
CA LEU A 781 -3.52 -30.72 32.89
C LEU A 781 -3.77 -30.70 34.40
N ASP A 782 -4.65 -31.56 34.92
CA ASP A 782 -4.95 -31.66 36.35
C ASP A 782 -3.82 -32.35 37.14
N LEU A 783 -3.20 -33.38 36.56
CA LEU A 783 -2.01 -34.06 37.10
C LEU A 783 -0.76 -33.14 37.08
N LEU A 784 -0.61 -32.31 36.04
CA LEU A 784 0.43 -31.29 35.94
C LEU A 784 0.30 -30.21 37.01
N ARG A 785 -0.93 -29.83 37.41
CA ARG A 785 -1.20 -28.85 38.48
C ARG A 785 -0.92 -29.38 39.88
N THR A 786 -1.08 -30.69 40.10
CA THR A 786 -1.01 -31.31 41.44
C THR A 786 0.35 -31.92 41.77
N SER A 787 1.32 -31.85 40.87
CA SER A 787 2.69 -32.35 41.03
C SER A 787 2.80 -33.86 41.30
N ARG A 788 1.80 -34.67 40.90
CA ARG A 788 1.80 -36.13 41.06
C ARG A 788 2.03 -36.81 39.70
N TRP A 789 3.27 -37.19 39.42
CA TRP A 789 3.71 -37.62 38.08
C TRP A 789 3.77 -39.15 37.86
N GLU A 790 3.69 -39.96 38.92
CA GLU A 790 3.69 -41.43 38.83
C GLU A 790 2.41 -42.01 38.19
N PRO A 791 1.19 -41.51 38.48
CA PRO A 791 -0.04 -41.98 37.81
C PRO A 791 -0.07 -41.62 36.31
N LEU A 792 0.55 -40.50 35.92
CA LEU A 792 0.67 -40.09 34.52
C LEU A 792 1.54 -41.06 33.73
N ALA A 793 2.58 -41.64 34.35
CA ALA A 793 3.45 -42.62 33.72
C ALA A 793 2.75 -43.96 33.45
N GLU A 794 1.88 -44.42 34.36
CA GLU A 794 1.07 -45.63 34.17
C GLU A 794 -0.01 -45.43 33.09
N ALA A 795 -0.67 -44.27 33.08
CA ALA A 795 -1.67 -43.93 32.05
C ALA A 795 -1.06 -43.82 30.64
N LEU A 796 0.14 -43.21 30.52
CA LEU A 796 0.86 -43.10 29.25
C LEU A 796 1.42 -44.46 28.79
N ALA A 797 1.79 -45.36 29.70
CA ALA A 797 2.23 -46.71 29.36
C ALA A 797 1.09 -47.58 28.81
N GLU A 798 -0.12 -47.48 29.38
CA GLU A 798 -1.29 -48.20 28.88
C GLU A 798 -1.80 -47.63 27.54
N ALA A 799 -1.74 -46.31 27.35
CA ALA A 799 -2.06 -45.67 26.08
C ALA A 799 -1.09 -46.05 24.95
N HIS A 800 0.21 -46.21 25.25
CA HIS A 800 1.21 -46.70 24.29
C HIS A 800 0.92 -48.12 23.80
N ARG A 801 0.41 -48.98 24.69
CA ARG A 801 0.01 -50.35 24.36
C ARG A 801 -1.18 -50.38 23.40
N LEU A 802 -2.04 -49.36 23.44
CA LEU A 802 -3.26 -49.27 22.64
C LEU A 802 -3.08 -48.50 21.33
N PHE A 803 -2.21 -47.47 21.28
CA PHE A 803 -2.01 -46.58 20.13
C PHE A 803 -0.52 -46.23 19.92
N PRO A 804 0.30 -47.15 19.40
CA PRO A 804 1.76 -47.00 19.36
C PRO A 804 2.29 -45.89 18.44
N ASP A 805 1.53 -45.48 17.42
CA ASP A 805 2.01 -44.61 16.33
C ASP A 805 1.42 -43.18 16.33
N HIS A 806 0.74 -42.75 17.41
CA HIS A 806 0.03 -41.45 17.44
C HIS A 806 0.92 -40.26 17.88
N PRO A 807 0.94 -39.10 17.17
CA PRO A 807 1.87 -37.99 17.43
C PRO A 807 1.72 -37.33 18.81
N THR A 808 0.50 -37.26 19.35
CA THR A 808 0.21 -36.78 20.70
C THR A 808 0.96 -37.57 21.78
N TYR A 809 1.21 -38.87 21.58
CA TYR A 809 1.98 -39.70 22.51
C TYR A 809 3.47 -39.32 22.55
N ALA A 810 4.08 -39.06 21.39
CA ALA A 810 5.48 -38.65 21.33
C ALA A 810 5.70 -37.26 21.95
N ILE A 811 4.67 -36.39 21.95
CA ILE A 811 4.65 -35.13 22.70
C ILE A 811 4.64 -35.39 24.21
N HIS A 812 3.74 -36.23 24.72
CA HIS A 812 3.65 -36.52 26.15
C HIS A 812 4.84 -37.32 26.69
N HIS A 813 5.39 -38.25 25.92
CA HIS A 813 6.58 -39.02 26.28
C HIS A 813 7.85 -38.16 26.21
N GLY A 814 7.96 -37.26 25.24
CA GLY A 814 9.02 -36.26 25.20
C GLY A 814 9.03 -35.35 26.43
N LEU A 815 7.84 -34.92 26.89
CA LEU A 815 7.68 -34.15 28.13
C LEU A 815 8.06 -34.97 29.38
N PHE A 816 7.77 -36.27 29.40
CA PHE A 816 8.17 -37.18 30.48
C PHE A 816 9.69 -37.45 30.52
N LEU A 817 10.34 -37.59 29.37
CA LEU A 817 11.80 -37.74 29.26
C LEU A 817 12.52 -36.46 29.67
N ALA A 818 11.96 -35.28 29.35
CA ALA A 818 12.44 -34.01 29.86
C ALA A 818 12.33 -33.93 31.39
N TYR A 819 11.22 -34.42 31.98
CA TYR A 819 11.03 -34.51 33.42
C TYR A 819 12.05 -35.43 34.12
N ARG A 820 12.44 -36.54 33.49
CA ARG A 820 13.48 -37.48 33.98
C ARG A 820 14.91 -36.95 33.84
N GLY A 821 15.10 -35.77 33.24
CA GLY A 821 16.43 -35.21 33.01
C GLY A 821 17.16 -35.82 31.81
N GLU A 822 16.44 -36.35 30.81
CA GLU A 822 16.99 -36.90 29.56
C GLU A 822 16.70 -35.97 28.34
N PRO A 823 17.27 -34.75 28.29
CA PRO A 823 16.85 -33.68 27.39
C PRO A 823 17.09 -33.96 25.91
N TYR A 824 18.18 -34.65 25.55
CA TYR A 824 18.49 -34.96 24.14
C TYR A 824 17.55 -36.02 23.55
N ARG A 825 17.08 -36.95 24.38
CA ARG A 825 16.05 -37.93 23.98
C ARG A 825 14.68 -37.28 23.87
N ALA A 826 14.35 -36.38 24.79
CA ALA A 826 13.15 -35.55 24.70
C ALA A 826 13.13 -34.72 23.42
N LEU A 827 14.22 -34.02 23.08
CA LEU A 827 14.36 -33.24 21.85
C LEU A 827 14.22 -34.09 20.57
N SER A 828 14.83 -35.27 20.55
CA SER A 828 14.73 -36.19 19.41
C SER A 828 13.31 -36.72 19.20
N LEU A 829 12.60 -37.06 20.29
CA LEU A 829 11.23 -37.55 20.23
C LEU A 829 10.24 -36.44 19.87
N LEU A 830 10.37 -35.27 20.51
CA LEU A 830 9.51 -34.11 20.27
C LEU A 830 9.70 -33.57 18.86
N GLY A 831 10.94 -33.45 18.38
CA GLY A 831 11.23 -33.00 17.01
C GLY A 831 10.52 -33.86 15.96
N LYS A 832 10.61 -35.18 16.08
CA LYS A 832 9.93 -36.13 15.16
C LYS A 832 8.41 -36.08 15.27
N ALA A 833 7.88 -35.95 16.49
CA ALA A 833 6.45 -35.80 16.72
C ALA A 833 5.89 -34.52 16.09
N PHE A 834 6.65 -33.43 16.17
CA PHE A 834 6.28 -32.14 15.61
C PHE A 834 6.46 -32.09 14.10
N ASP A 835 7.47 -32.75 13.52
CA ASP A 835 7.57 -32.87 12.05
C ASP A 835 6.39 -33.68 11.48
N ALA A 836 5.93 -34.73 12.20
CA ALA A 836 4.76 -35.51 11.81
C ALA A 836 3.43 -34.74 12.01
N ALA A 837 3.27 -34.04 13.13
CA ALA A 837 2.08 -33.22 13.40
C ALA A 837 2.03 -31.95 12.55
N GLU A 838 3.18 -31.37 12.19
CA GLU A 838 3.29 -30.24 11.25
C GLU A 838 3.01 -30.74 9.83
N ALA A 839 3.42 -31.94 9.43
CA ALA A 839 2.99 -32.55 8.16
C ALA A 839 1.48 -32.87 8.12
N GLU A 840 0.87 -33.24 9.23
CA GLU A 840 -0.57 -33.55 9.32
C GLU A 840 -1.44 -32.28 9.49
N TYR A 841 -0.93 -31.24 10.17
CA TYR A 841 -1.59 -29.93 10.33
C TYR A 841 -1.37 -29.02 9.10
N VAL A 842 -0.23 -29.16 8.43
CA VAL A 842 0.00 -28.61 7.10
C VAL A 842 -0.83 -29.41 6.12
N GLY A 843 -0.86 -30.74 6.11
CA GLY A 843 -1.71 -31.54 5.20
C GLY A 843 -3.22 -31.29 5.35
N SER A 844 -3.74 -31.17 6.57
CA SER A 844 -5.18 -30.92 6.80
C SER A 844 -5.60 -29.45 6.65
N ASN A 845 -4.68 -28.49 6.79
CA ASN A 845 -4.95 -27.11 6.37
C ASN A 845 -4.53 -26.84 4.93
N ILE A 846 -3.69 -27.66 4.30
CA ILE A 846 -3.36 -27.58 2.89
C ILE A 846 -4.45 -28.26 2.05
N ASP A 847 -5.14 -29.30 2.50
CA ASP A 847 -6.31 -29.76 1.72
C ASP A 847 -7.52 -28.81 1.81
N VAL A 848 -7.53 -27.89 2.78
CA VAL A 848 -8.49 -26.76 2.82
C VAL A 848 -7.94 -25.50 2.13
N TYR A 849 -6.62 -25.31 2.03
CA TYR A 849 -6.00 -24.12 1.40
C TYR A 849 -5.45 -24.37 -0.04
N GLU A 850 -4.91 -25.53 -0.39
CA GLU A 850 -4.54 -25.97 -1.76
C GLU A 850 -5.69 -26.59 -2.55
N GLY A 851 -6.77 -27.02 -1.89
CA GLY A 851 -8.06 -27.28 -2.55
C GLY A 851 -8.73 -26.00 -3.08
N VAL A 852 -8.31 -24.84 -2.58
CA VAL A 852 -8.83 -23.51 -2.94
C VAL A 852 -7.79 -22.66 -3.69
N ALA A 853 -6.49 -22.98 -3.59
CA ALA A 853 -5.40 -22.35 -4.36
C ALA A 853 -5.25 -22.89 -5.79
N ASN A 854 -5.81 -24.05 -6.10
CA ASN A 854 -5.95 -24.52 -7.49
C ASN A 854 -7.29 -24.02 -8.05
N GLY A 855 -7.25 -22.94 -8.82
CA GLY A 855 -8.37 -22.42 -9.57
C GLY A 855 -8.97 -23.45 -10.52
N PHE A 856 -9.94 -24.23 -10.04
CA PHE A 856 -11.00 -24.85 -10.83
C PHE A 856 -12.30 -24.81 -10.03
N HIS A 857 -12.87 -23.61 -9.91
CA HIS A 857 -14.30 -23.45 -9.72
C HIS A 857 -14.85 -22.53 -10.83
N ILE A 858 -14.78 -23.01 -12.08
CA ILE A 858 -15.82 -22.72 -13.09
C ILE A 858 -17.08 -23.53 -12.72
N ASN A 859 -17.51 -23.47 -11.45
CA ASN A 859 -18.65 -24.21 -10.92
C ASN A 859 -19.68 -23.29 -10.26
N GLY A 860 -19.62 -21.99 -10.54
CA GLY A 860 -20.72 -21.05 -10.33
C GLY A 860 -21.81 -21.11 -11.40
N ILE A 861 -21.56 -21.81 -12.52
CA ILE A 861 -22.55 -22.04 -13.60
C ILE A 861 -23.13 -23.47 -13.55
N SER A 862 -22.46 -24.43 -12.90
CA SER A 862 -22.91 -25.84 -12.86
C SER A 862 -23.81 -26.18 -11.66
N HIS A 863 -23.88 -25.33 -10.63
CA HIS A 863 -24.87 -25.51 -9.56
C HIS A 863 -26.31 -25.16 -9.96
N TYR A 864 -26.52 -24.68 -11.19
CA TYR A 864 -27.86 -24.47 -11.75
C TYR A 864 -28.40 -25.68 -12.55
N LEU A 865 -27.63 -26.78 -12.72
CA LEU A 865 -28.04 -27.89 -13.59
C LEU A 865 -28.00 -29.30 -13.01
N VAL A 866 -27.50 -29.54 -11.78
CA VAL A 866 -27.55 -30.90 -11.19
C VAL A 866 -27.80 -30.84 -9.68
N SER A 867 -29.07 -30.77 -9.27
CA SER A 867 -29.46 -31.21 -7.92
C SER A 867 -30.81 -31.93 -7.97
N GLY A 868 -30.79 -33.16 -8.48
CA GLY A 868 -31.85 -34.12 -8.21
C GLY A 868 -31.67 -34.70 -6.81
N ARG A 869 -32.33 -34.11 -5.81
CA ARG A 869 -33.13 -34.80 -4.77
C ARG A 869 -33.64 -33.85 -3.68
N ASP A 870 -34.97 -33.77 -3.64
CA ASP A 870 -35.86 -33.77 -2.48
C ASP A 870 -35.46 -32.95 -1.24
N GLU A 871 -35.94 -31.71 -1.17
CA GLU A 871 -36.87 -31.28 -0.11
C GLU A 871 -37.57 -29.97 -0.50
N ALA A 872 -38.89 -29.96 -0.40
CA ALA A 872 -39.78 -29.00 -1.03
C ALA A 872 -39.88 -27.66 -0.30
N ARG A 873 -39.64 -26.56 -1.02
CA ARG A 873 -40.37 -25.28 -0.84
C ARG A 873 -40.71 -24.69 -2.22
N PRO A 874 -41.98 -24.41 -2.54
CA PRO A 874 -42.35 -23.90 -3.87
C PRO A 874 -42.03 -22.40 -3.99
N TRP A 875 -41.34 -22.04 -5.08
CA TRP A 875 -41.20 -20.66 -5.57
C TRP A 875 -42.40 -20.30 -6.47
N PRO A 876 -42.83 -19.01 -6.52
CA PRO A 876 -43.96 -18.54 -7.32
C PRO A 876 -43.69 -18.57 -8.84
N GLU A 877 -44.68 -19.04 -9.61
CA GLU A 877 -44.63 -19.45 -11.02
C GLU A 877 -44.47 -18.31 -12.08
N SER A 878 -43.64 -17.28 -11.91
CA SER A 878 -43.63 -16.17 -12.89
C SER A 878 -42.30 -15.52 -13.27
N VAL A 879 -41.16 -16.22 -13.19
CA VAL A 879 -39.89 -15.72 -13.74
C VAL A 879 -39.44 -16.56 -14.94
N THR A 880 -39.36 -15.94 -16.11
CA THR A 880 -38.84 -16.56 -17.34
C THR A 880 -37.31 -16.36 -17.40
N PRO A 881 -36.49 -17.40 -17.63
CA PRO A 881 -35.03 -17.24 -17.72
C PRO A 881 -34.60 -16.52 -18.99
N VAL A 882 -33.64 -15.61 -18.86
CA VAL A 882 -32.92 -14.94 -19.95
C VAL A 882 -32.03 -15.96 -20.68
N ASN A 883 -32.20 -16.09 -22.00
CA ASN A 883 -31.42 -17.00 -22.85
C ASN A 883 -29.95 -16.58 -22.94
N LEU A 884 -29.04 -17.44 -22.49
CA LEU A 884 -27.63 -17.43 -22.90
C LEU A 884 -27.48 -18.01 -24.33
N PRO A 885 -26.50 -17.57 -25.14
CA PRO A 885 -26.32 -18.07 -26.50
C PRO A 885 -25.99 -19.57 -26.53
N ALA A 886 -26.73 -20.34 -27.33
CA ALA A 886 -26.68 -21.81 -27.44
C ALA A 886 -25.34 -22.43 -27.92
N ARG A 887 -24.26 -21.65 -28.03
CA ARG A 887 -22.96 -22.12 -28.52
C ARG A 887 -22.05 -22.64 -27.40
N LEU A 888 -22.33 -22.32 -26.13
CA LEU A 888 -21.48 -22.71 -24.99
C LEU A 888 -21.80 -24.09 -24.39
N VAL A 889 -22.96 -24.67 -24.71
CA VAL A 889 -23.43 -25.92 -24.08
C VAL A 889 -22.98 -27.16 -24.86
N GLY A 890 -22.60 -27.01 -26.14
CA GLY A 890 -22.21 -28.14 -26.99
C GLY A 890 -20.81 -28.69 -26.74
N ASP A 891 -19.89 -27.90 -26.20
CA ASP A 891 -18.46 -28.25 -26.19
C ASP A 891 -17.98 -28.91 -24.88
N ILE A 892 -18.81 -28.98 -23.84
CA ILE A 892 -18.41 -29.53 -22.52
C ILE A 892 -18.48 -31.06 -22.47
N GLU A 893 -19.29 -31.71 -23.32
CA GLU A 893 -19.45 -33.17 -23.30
C GLU A 893 -18.28 -33.95 -23.95
N GLU A 894 -17.38 -33.29 -24.68
CA GLU A 894 -16.25 -33.95 -25.37
C GLU A 894 -14.99 -34.17 -24.49
N TYR A 895 -14.93 -33.59 -23.28
CA TYR A 895 -13.73 -33.60 -22.42
C TYR A 895 -13.62 -34.76 -21.41
N GLY A 896 -14.42 -35.82 -21.59
CA GLY A 896 -14.44 -37.03 -20.73
C GLY A 896 -13.07 -37.69 -20.42
N PRO A 897 -12.05 -37.68 -21.30
CA PRO A 897 -10.76 -38.31 -20.99
C PRO A 897 -9.87 -37.52 -20.03
N PHE A 898 -10.04 -36.20 -19.92
CA PHE A 898 -9.04 -35.31 -19.28
C PHE A 898 -9.17 -35.26 -17.75
N SER A 899 -10.40 -35.28 -17.25
CA SER A 899 -10.68 -35.28 -15.80
C SER A 899 -10.21 -36.56 -15.11
N GLN A 900 -10.25 -37.69 -15.81
CA GLN A 900 -9.85 -38.99 -15.28
C GLN A 900 -8.32 -39.13 -15.18
N VAL A 901 -7.57 -38.51 -16.11
CA VAL A 901 -6.10 -38.48 -16.09
C VAL A 901 -5.57 -37.62 -14.93
N LEU A 902 -6.20 -36.46 -14.66
CA LEU A 902 -5.81 -35.60 -13.54
C LEU A 902 -6.08 -36.26 -12.18
N ASN A 903 -7.16 -37.03 -12.07
CA ASN A 903 -7.44 -37.80 -10.86
C ASN A 903 -6.46 -38.96 -10.65
N ASP A 904 -6.03 -39.62 -11.72
CA ASP A 904 -5.04 -40.70 -11.63
C ASP A 904 -3.63 -40.22 -11.28
N LEU A 905 -3.28 -38.97 -11.62
CA LEU A 905 -1.98 -38.34 -11.30
C LEU A 905 -1.87 -37.91 -9.83
N ARG A 906 -2.99 -37.59 -9.16
CA ARG A 906 -3.02 -37.21 -7.75
C ARG A 906 -2.60 -38.31 -6.77
N HIS A 907 -2.56 -39.57 -7.21
CA HIS A 907 -2.37 -40.72 -6.33
C HIS A 907 -1.10 -41.55 -6.62
N ARG A 908 -0.14 -41.02 -7.40
CA ARG A 908 1.08 -41.75 -7.82
C ARG A 908 2.37 -41.04 -7.43
N THR A 909 3.46 -41.81 -7.26
CA THR A 909 4.79 -41.27 -6.92
C THR A 909 5.43 -40.56 -8.13
N VAL A 910 6.35 -39.62 -7.88
CA VAL A 910 6.97 -38.74 -8.91
C VAL A 910 7.56 -39.52 -10.11
N HIS A 911 8.20 -40.67 -9.88
CA HIS A 911 8.70 -41.52 -10.98
C HIS A 911 7.60 -42.19 -11.82
N GLN A 912 6.45 -42.49 -11.23
CA GLN A 912 5.29 -43.04 -11.94
C GLN A 912 4.54 -41.96 -12.72
N ASN A 913 4.64 -40.70 -12.30
CA ASN A 913 4.09 -39.55 -12.99
C ASN A 913 4.86 -39.24 -14.29
N ALA A 914 6.19 -39.34 -14.30
CA ALA A 914 6.99 -39.07 -15.50
C ALA A 914 6.68 -40.00 -16.68
N ALA A 915 6.49 -41.30 -16.45
CA ALA A 915 6.14 -42.27 -17.50
C ALA A 915 4.69 -42.13 -18.00
N ALA A 916 3.75 -41.82 -17.11
CA ALA A 916 2.36 -41.53 -17.47
C ALA A 916 2.23 -40.23 -18.27
N LEU A 917 3.00 -39.20 -17.88
CA LEU A 917 3.06 -37.92 -18.56
C LEU A 917 3.69 -38.05 -19.94
N ALA A 918 4.77 -38.82 -20.11
CA ALA A 918 5.34 -39.09 -21.45
C ALA A 918 4.33 -39.78 -22.40
N SER A 919 3.43 -40.60 -21.87
CA SER A 919 2.33 -41.20 -22.65
C SER A 919 1.22 -40.20 -23.01
N VAL A 920 0.94 -39.22 -22.15
CA VAL A 920 -0.03 -38.14 -22.41
C VAL A 920 0.56 -37.15 -23.42
N TRP A 921 1.84 -36.82 -23.28
CA TRP A 921 2.63 -35.99 -24.19
C TRP A 921 2.62 -36.55 -25.63
N ARG A 922 2.88 -37.85 -25.80
CA ARG A 922 2.81 -38.51 -27.12
C ARG A 922 1.40 -38.53 -27.73
N LYS A 923 0.35 -38.51 -26.91
CA LYS A 923 -1.05 -38.45 -27.38
C LYS A 923 -1.45 -37.03 -27.80
N LEU A 924 -1.03 -36.02 -27.06
CA LEU A 924 -1.33 -34.61 -27.35
C LEU A 924 -0.59 -34.09 -28.58
N ILE A 925 0.67 -34.54 -28.80
CA ILE A 925 1.42 -34.28 -30.04
C ILE A 925 0.72 -34.91 -31.25
N ALA A 926 0.08 -36.07 -31.08
CA ALA A 926 -0.66 -36.72 -32.17
C ALA A 926 -2.00 -36.04 -32.50
N THR A 927 -2.48 -35.10 -31.67
CA THR A 927 -3.77 -34.41 -31.82
C THR A 927 -3.65 -32.90 -32.07
N ASP A 928 -2.44 -32.38 -32.28
CA ASP A 928 -2.15 -30.98 -32.68
C ASP A 928 -2.66 -29.87 -31.72
N GLN A 929 -2.77 -30.18 -30.42
CA GLN A 929 -3.21 -29.24 -29.37
C GLN A 929 -2.00 -28.66 -28.61
N LEU A 930 -1.33 -27.66 -29.20
CA LEU A 930 -0.05 -27.10 -28.71
C LEU A 930 -0.17 -26.03 -27.60
N VAL A 931 -1.31 -25.38 -27.43
CA VAL A 931 -1.47 -24.30 -26.41
C VAL A 931 -1.47 -24.87 -24.98
N ASP A 932 -2.02 -26.08 -24.79
CA ASP A 932 -2.05 -26.76 -23.49
C ASP A 932 -0.67 -27.29 -23.05
N LEU A 933 0.25 -27.48 -24.01
CA LEU A 933 1.60 -28.00 -23.78
C LEU A 933 2.49 -27.02 -23.01
N VAL A 934 2.36 -25.70 -23.23
CA VAL A 934 3.14 -24.67 -22.54
C VAL A 934 2.70 -24.53 -21.08
N GLY A 935 1.38 -24.58 -20.83
CA GLY A 935 0.82 -24.56 -19.47
C GLY A 935 1.25 -25.77 -18.65
N ILE A 936 1.19 -26.97 -19.24
CA ILE A 936 1.61 -28.22 -18.58
C ILE A 936 3.13 -28.25 -18.34
N SER A 937 3.94 -27.77 -19.29
CA SER A 937 5.42 -27.74 -19.16
C SER A 937 5.87 -26.75 -18.08
N THR A 938 5.17 -25.62 -17.94
CA THR A 938 5.42 -24.62 -16.89
C THR A 938 5.03 -25.15 -15.50
N LEU A 939 3.90 -25.87 -15.42
CA LEU A 939 3.46 -26.53 -14.19
C LEU A 939 4.46 -27.62 -13.74
N LEU A 940 5.03 -28.36 -14.70
CA LEU A 940 6.04 -29.39 -14.45
C LEU A 940 7.38 -28.82 -14.01
N LEU A 941 7.83 -27.72 -14.63
CA LEU A 941 9.02 -26.97 -14.20
C LEU A 941 8.85 -26.45 -12.77
N HIS A 942 7.65 -25.95 -12.44
CA HIS A 942 7.33 -25.47 -11.10
C HIS A 942 7.33 -26.60 -10.07
N GLN A 943 6.67 -27.73 -10.36
CA GLN A 943 6.63 -28.88 -9.46
C GLN A 943 8.00 -29.58 -9.32
N ALA A 944 8.80 -29.64 -10.39
CA ALA A 944 10.16 -30.17 -10.33
C ALA A 944 11.07 -29.25 -9.49
N GLN A 945 10.94 -27.93 -9.61
CA GLN A 945 11.66 -26.96 -8.77
C GLN A 945 11.21 -26.98 -7.30
N GLU A 946 9.94 -27.25 -7.02
CA GLU A 946 9.44 -27.42 -5.64
C GLU A 946 9.88 -28.76 -5.03
N GLY A 947 9.90 -29.85 -5.81
CA GLY A 947 10.43 -31.14 -5.38
C GLY A 947 11.93 -31.07 -5.08
N TYR A 948 12.70 -30.35 -5.90
CA TYR A 948 14.13 -30.09 -5.69
C TYR A 948 14.39 -29.32 -4.37
N ARG A 949 13.52 -28.36 -4.02
CA ARG A 949 13.61 -27.59 -2.76
C ARG A 949 13.21 -28.38 -1.51
N ARG A 950 12.36 -29.41 -1.62
CA ARG A 950 11.82 -30.13 -0.47
C ARG A 950 12.62 -31.37 -0.06
N GLU A 951 13.24 -32.11 -0.99
CA GLU A 951 13.76 -33.46 -0.68
C GLU A 951 15.25 -33.72 -0.99
N ASN A 952 16.03 -32.72 -1.45
CA ASN A 952 17.46 -32.87 -1.73
C ASN A 952 17.78 -34.10 -2.63
N MET A 953 16.96 -34.28 -3.68
CA MET A 953 17.04 -35.41 -4.61
C MET A 953 17.90 -35.07 -5.84
N ASP A 954 18.83 -35.97 -6.19
CA ASP A 954 19.51 -35.99 -7.49
C ASP A 954 18.52 -36.38 -8.59
N VAL A 955 18.03 -35.40 -9.34
CA VAL A 955 17.33 -35.62 -10.61
C VAL A 955 18.32 -35.29 -11.73
N ASP A 956 18.53 -36.22 -12.65
CA ASP A 956 19.47 -36.07 -13.76
C ASP A 956 19.05 -34.89 -14.66
N GLU A 957 19.68 -33.72 -14.47
CA GLU A 957 19.39 -32.48 -15.21
C GLU A 957 19.43 -32.69 -16.73
N ALA A 958 20.21 -33.66 -17.21
CA ALA A 958 20.29 -34.01 -18.63
C ALA A 958 18.95 -34.54 -19.20
N PHE A 959 18.14 -35.19 -18.38
CA PHE A 959 16.83 -35.72 -18.80
C PHE A 959 15.77 -34.61 -18.96
N LEU A 960 15.75 -33.65 -18.03
CA LEU A 960 14.86 -32.48 -18.09
C LEU A 960 15.27 -31.54 -19.23
N ALA A 961 16.57 -31.29 -19.40
CA ALA A 961 17.08 -30.52 -20.52
C ALA A 961 16.77 -31.18 -21.88
N GLY A 962 16.87 -32.51 -21.97
CA GLY A 962 16.51 -33.27 -23.18
C GLY A 962 15.03 -33.15 -23.53
N ALA A 963 14.13 -33.29 -22.55
CA ALA A 963 12.68 -33.19 -22.80
C ALA A 963 12.24 -31.78 -23.25
N VAL A 964 12.85 -30.73 -22.68
CA VAL A 964 12.60 -29.33 -23.09
C VAL A 964 13.21 -29.03 -24.46
N THR A 965 14.39 -29.58 -24.76
CA THR A 965 15.04 -29.40 -26.06
C THR A 965 14.26 -30.10 -27.18
N ASP A 966 13.79 -31.33 -26.97
CA ASP A 966 12.94 -32.05 -27.93
C ASP A 966 11.60 -31.34 -28.17
N ALA A 967 11.03 -30.70 -27.13
CA ALA A 967 9.83 -29.86 -27.25
C ALA A 967 10.05 -28.67 -28.18
N LEU A 968 11.20 -28.02 -28.01
CA LEU A 968 11.55 -26.80 -28.74
C LEU A 968 11.98 -27.10 -30.18
N GLU A 969 12.68 -28.20 -30.45
CA GLU A 969 13.03 -28.64 -31.81
C GLU A 969 11.79 -29.06 -32.61
N HIS A 970 10.80 -29.70 -31.96
CA HIS A 970 9.52 -30.01 -32.58
C HIS A 970 8.71 -28.74 -32.89
N TRP A 971 8.73 -27.75 -32.00
CA TRP A 971 8.06 -26.45 -32.18
C TRP A 971 8.70 -25.62 -33.30
N MET A 972 10.03 -25.54 -33.36
CA MET A 972 10.76 -24.81 -34.40
C MET A 972 10.59 -25.44 -35.80
N SER A 973 10.36 -26.75 -35.87
CA SER A 973 10.14 -27.43 -37.16
C SER A 973 8.72 -27.33 -37.71
N HIS A 974 7.73 -26.92 -36.91
CA HIS A 974 6.31 -26.82 -37.30
C HIS A 974 5.73 -25.40 -37.20
N GLY A 975 6.40 -24.47 -36.51
CA GLY A 975 5.93 -23.07 -36.36
C GLY A 975 6.06 -22.19 -37.61
N GLU A 976 7.00 -22.49 -38.52
CA GLU A 976 7.20 -21.69 -39.74
C GLU A 976 6.11 -21.93 -40.81
N THR A 977 5.31 -22.99 -40.70
CA THR A 977 4.30 -23.34 -41.72
C THR A 977 2.97 -22.60 -41.62
N GLU A 978 2.65 -21.93 -40.50
CA GLU A 978 1.33 -21.31 -40.28
C GLU A 978 1.30 -19.78 -40.12
N GLY A 979 2.44 -19.08 -40.22
CA GLY A 979 2.45 -17.61 -40.34
C GLY A 979 1.80 -16.84 -39.18
N ARG A 980 1.86 -17.36 -37.94
CA ARG A 980 1.42 -16.63 -36.74
C ARG A 980 2.64 -16.08 -35.99
N ASP A 981 2.78 -14.75 -35.95
CA ASP A 981 3.77 -14.06 -35.13
C ASP A 981 3.30 -14.02 -33.66
N TYR A 982 3.94 -14.80 -32.79
CA TYR A 982 3.85 -14.65 -31.33
C TYR A 982 5.12 -13.97 -30.79
N PRO A 983 5.06 -13.19 -29.69
CA PRO A 983 6.19 -12.37 -29.25
C PRO A 983 7.35 -13.26 -28.80
N LEU A 984 8.44 -13.27 -29.59
CA LEU A 984 9.74 -13.92 -29.31
C LEU A 984 10.37 -13.58 -27.94
N LEU A 985 9.81 -12.62 -27.20
CA LEU A 985 10.30 -12.15 -25.91
C LEU A 985 10.01 -13.14 -24.76
N GLU A 986 8.88 -13.84 -24.77
CA GLU A 986 8.53 -14.81 -23.70
C GLU A 986 9.36 -16.09 -23.80
N VAL A 987 9.61 -16.58 -25.01
CA VAL A 987 10.48 -17.75 -25.24
C VAL A 987 11.95 -17.46 -24.91
N ARG A 988 12.44 -16.25 -25.23
CA ARG A 988 13.80 -15.82 -24.82
C ARG A 988 13.94 -15.66 -23.31
N THR A 989 12.86 -15.32 -22.61
CA THR A 989 12.83 -15.23 -21.15
C THR A 989 12.88 -16.63 -20.53
N LEU A 990 12.15 -17.60 -21.09
CA LEU A 990 12.24 -19.00 -20.69
C LEU A 990 13.64 -19.61 -20.96
N LEU A 991 14.27 -19.28 -22.10
CA LEU A 991 15.65 -19.69 -22.42
C LEU A 991 16.70 -19.10 -21.46
N ARG A 992 16.48 -17.89 -20.92
CA ARG A 992 17.36 -17.29 -19.90
C ARG A 992 17.22 -17.95 -18.52
N LEU A 993 16.04 -18.48 -18.21
CA LEU A 993 15.75 -19.12 -16.93
C LEU A 993 16.19 -20.60 -16.87
N SER A 994 16.53 -21.19 -18.01
CA SER A 994 16.88 -22.62 -18.14
C SER A 994 18.34 -22.88 -18.57
N ALA A 995 19.15 -21.83 -18.75
CA ALA A 995 20.57 -22.00 -19.05
C ALA A 995 21.39 -22.28 -17.76
N PRO A 996 22.18 -23.37 -17.71
CA PRO A 996 23.10 -23.58 -16.60
C PRO A 996 24.20 -22.51 -16.60
N VAL A 997 24.60 -22.08 -15.40
CA VAL A 997 25.68 -21.11 -15.20
C VAL A 997 27.01 -21.78 -15.57
N GLU A 998 27.58 -21.43 -16.73
CA GLU A 998 28.98 -21.75 -17.03
C GLU A 998 29.91 -20.61 -16.59
N GLU A 999 31.03 -21.01 -15.97
CA GLU A 999 32.13 -20.16 -15.53
C GLU A 999 32.88 -19.51 -16.71
N THR A 1000 32.93 -18.17 -16.66
CA THR A 1000 34.08 -17.29 -16.94
C THR A 1000 34.45 -16.76 -18.36
N GLU A 1001 34.72 -15.44 -18.32
CA GLU A 1001 35.69 -14.60 -19.08
C GLU A 1001 35.26 -13.71 -20.29
N PRO A 1002 35.89 -12.52 -20.43
CA PRO A 1002 35.23 -11.30 -20.89
C PRO A 1002 35.40 -11.04 -22.39
N VAL A 1003 34.38 -10.46 -23.02
CA VAL A 1003 34.46 -10.01 -24.42
C VAL A 1003 34.60 -8.49 -24.49
N SER A 1004 35.81 -8.02 -24.78
CA SER A 1004 36.08 -6.69 -25.32
C SER A 1004 36.00 -6.70 -26.85
N ALA A 1005 35.19 -5.79 -27.39
CA ALA A 1005 35.25 -5.11 -28.69
C ALA A 1005 35.80 -5.80 -29.97
N ALA A 1006 34.90 -5.85 -30.97
CA ALA A 1006 35.06 -5.49 -32.39
C ALA A 1006 35.78 -6.42 -33.41
N SER A 1007 35.00 -6.69 -34.48
CA SER A 1007 35.37 -6.78 -35.91
C SER A 1007 35.72 -8.16 -36.54
N ARG A 1008 34.88 -8.50 -37.54
CA ARG A 1008 35.12 -9.20 -38.81
C ARG A 1008 36.06 -10.44 -38.85
N GLY A 1009 35.43 -11.58 -39.14
CA GLY A 1009 35.82 -12.43 -40.27
C GLY A 1009 36.43 -13.81 -39.96
N GLY A 1010 35.82 -14.86 -40.53
CA GLY A 1010 36.57 -15.98 -41.13
C GLY A 1010 36.76 -17.27 -40.32
N TRP A 1011 35.85 -18.23 -40.57
CA TRP A 1011 36.10 -19.62 -40.96
C TRP A 1011 36.92 -20.62 -40.08
N LYS A 1012 36.26 -21.77 -39.88
CA LYS A 1012 36.73 -23.17 -39.88
C LYS A 1012 37.57 -23.72 -38.72
N GLY A 1013 37.05 -24.84 -38.16
CA GLY A 1013 37.82 -26.07 -38.04
C GLY A 1013 37.86 -26.76 -36.67
N HIS A 1014 36.97 -27.73 -36.49
CA HIS A 1014 37.23 -29.11 -36.02
C HIS A 1014 38.09 -29.39 -34.76
N LYS A 1015 37.45 -30.22 -33.90
CA LYS A 1015 37.95 -31.35 -33.06
C LYS A 1015 38.18 -31.12 -31.55
N ARG A 1016 37.19 -31.61 -30.78
CA ARG A 1016 37.23 -32.60 -29.67
C ARG A 1016 38.38 -32.54 -28.64
N GLY A 1017 37.99 -32.45 -27.36
CA GLY A 1017 38.71 -33.07 -26.24
C GLY A 1017 38.19 -32.64 -24.87
N ASN A 1018 37.36 -33.53 -24.28
CA ASN A 1018 36.79 -33.54 -22.91
C ASN A 1018 35.74 -32.51 -22.54
#